data_AF-A0A813G9C4-F1
#
_entry.id   AF-A0A813G9C4-F1
#
_cell.length_a   1.000
_cell.length_b   1.000
_cell.length_c   1.000
_cell.angle_alpha   90.00
_cell.angle_beta   90.00
_cell.angle_gamma   90.00
#
_symmetry.space_group_name_H-M   'P 1'
#
loop_
_entity.id
_entity.type
_entity.pdbx_description
1 polymer ?
#
loop_
_entity_poly.entity_id
_entity_poly.type
_entity_poly.pdbx_seq_one_letter_code
_entity_poly.pdbx_strand_id
1 'polypeptide(L)'
;MLHFQLQISSFKDYVQLYKLEDDTEIVYDKSGDRWEVAMTVSDGQFKQVSFVNSIATPKGGTHVAHVADQLVEAITRRVNSKNKGGMDIKPYHVRNYLWLFVNCQIENPTFDSQTKETMTLKAAKFGSKCDISEAMITKVLKTGIVDMVLQWAKAKESIDLSKTMKGVSGPPNKKTKRLLNIPKLEDANLAGGRDGRECTLILTEGDSAKTLAVAGLSVIGRDKYGVFPLRGKLLNVRDATFAQTMDNAEIANIVKILGIEPKKEYHSCNSMRYGHVMIMTDQDYDGSHIKGLILNMVQFWWPSLFRMPGFMQEFVTPIVKVSRRSVVQTFFTLQEYDKWKEENNNGRGWHLKYYKGLGTSTTAEAKEYFSHLEDHSLSFDYTGDGDDENMDMAFNKKRADDRKEWINASNDEEFVDHSKDAVTYTDFVQKELVQFAKYDVIRAVPSVVDGFKPVQRKIMWSAFRRNLKSDMKVAQFAGYVSEHSAYHHGETSLQGAIIGLAQNFVGSNNVALLVPSGQFGTRLQGGKDAASSRYIYTRLEKIARLIFHPHDDPLLEYQLEEGQQIEPRWFMPTLPMLLLNGAEGIGTGWSTSLPNYHPREVIANLKRFLRCEPVQEMCPWYAGFKGSLVLSCDKVGYDVIGVIEKRGPTTLEITELPVKKWTQDYKEAVLQAMLSTDGPGSGQIEDFKEYHTEASVHFVVTVTEAQMAAHEYIGLLQSFRLRGSISTNNLMFFDKDGKIKRYQDERQILEEFAELRLEYYHKRKANLVKTLRQQAEILRAKARFVQEVMDEKLKVKNRKKDVLIEDLRKHGFKTLREITGGADVDIDGLPQGKAGGWEYLLGMPLWSLTAERVADLQAQLKTKEAELEQLECTAPEELWDADLDAILAELSQLETRVKVAASEERIAQKRAAQGLAQSLAKHSRTGSASGGGLPSGAPPATGAPSGQVLAEMQARQLKQTVAEFPGLFDDLLPVKSAPPPGLEKVRGAGEDDETATPRAKSALTLGGFARKKLSAVRAKAKAKGKAKAKGKRK
;
A
#
# COMPACT_ATOMS: atom_id res chain seq x y z
N MET A 1 -40.75 37.85 -71.82
CA MET A 1 -40.62 37.31 -70.45
C MET A 1 -39.57 38.14 -69.72
N LEU A 2 -39.98 38.96 -68.76
CA LEU A 2 -39.05 39.70 -67.90
C LEU A 2 -38.25 38.69 -67.07
N HIS A 3 -36.94 38.60 -67.29
CA HIS A 3 -36.04 37.86 -66.41
C HIS A 3 -35.90 38.65 -65.10
N PHE A 4 -36.56 38.20 -64.04
CA PHE A 4 -36.25 38.66 -62.68
C PHE A 4 -34.87 38.14 -62.30
N GLN A 5 -33.86 39.02 -62.33
CA GLN A 5 -32.53 38.73 -61.81
C GLN A 5 -32.60 38.81 -60.28
N LEU A 6 -32.35 37.69 -59.59
CA LEU A 6 -32.28 37.67 -58.13
C LEU A 6 -31.08 38.52 -57.67
N GLN A 7 -31.27 39.37 -56.65
CA GLN A 7 -30.23 40.25 -56.08
C GLN A 7 -29.20 39.51 -55.19
N ILE A 8 -28.77 38.31 -55.58
CA ILE A 8 -27.75 37.52 -54.89
C ILE A 8 -26.65 37.11 -55.87
N SER A 9 -25.39 37.38 -55.52
CA SER A 9 -24.24 37.18 -56.43
C SER A 9 -23.21 36.17 -55.93
N SER A 10 -23.26 35.81 -54.64
CA SER A 10 -22.33 34.89 -54.02
C SER A 10 -23.01 33.94 -53.03
N PHE A 11 -22.34 32.83 -52.67
CA PHE A 11 -22.83 31.94 -51.60
C PHE A 11 -22.93 32.66 -50.25
N LYS A 12 -22.07 33.65 -50.00
CA LYS A 12 -22.16 34.50 -48.81
C LYS A 12 -23.46 35.31 -48.79
N ASP A 13 -23.85 35.92 -49.91
CA ASP A 13 -25.12 36.65 -50.03
C ASP A 13 -26.32 35.72 -49.82
N TYR A 14 -26.22 34.48 -50.30
CA TYR A 14 -27.24 33.44 -50.10
C TYR A 14 -27.40 33.06 -48.63
N VAL A 15 -26.30 32.83 -47.90
CA VAL A 15 -26.36 32.49 -46.47
C VAL A 15 -26.93 33.66 -45.65
N GLN A 16 -26.69 34.91 -46.06
CA GLN A 16 -27.26 36.09 -45.39
C GLN A 16 -28.80 36.14 -45.44
N LEU A 17 -29.44 35.48 -46.40
CA LEU A 17 -30.91 35.36 -46.43
C LEU A 17 -31.47 34.54 -45.27
N TYR A 18 -30.64 33.73 -44.61
CA TYR A 18 -31.02 32.95 -43.43
C TYR A 18 -30.85 33.73 -42.11
N LYS A 19 -30.47 35.01 -42.19
CA LYS A 19 -30.40 35.88 -41.01
C LYS A 19 -31.83 36.25 -40.59
N LEU A 20 -32.35 35.56 -39.58
CA LEU A 20 -33.71 35.74 -39.06
C LEU A 20 -33.84 36.95 -38.12
N GLU A 21 -32.75 37.32 -37.43
CA GLU A 21 -32.69 38.45 -36.48
C GLU A 21 -31.42 39.29 -36.73
N ASP A 22 -31.50 40.61 -36.51
CA ASP A 22 -30.40 41.55 -36.80
C ASP A 22 -29.11 41.26 -36.00
N ASP A 23 -29.21 40.54 -34.87
CA ASP A 23 -28.12 40.23 -33.95
C ASP A 23 -27.45 38.85 -34.20
N THR A 24 -27.89 38.09 -35.22
CA THR A 24 -27.30 36.77 -35.52
C THR A 24 -25.98 36.92 -36.28
N GLU A 25 -24.85 36.60 -35.61
CA GLU A 25 -23.52 36.62 -36.23
C GLU A 25 -23.28 35.36 -37.08
N ILE A 26 -23.14 35.55 -38.40
CA ILE A 26 -22.82 34.48 -39.35
C ILE A 26 -21.33 34.54 -39.69
N VAL A 27 -20.60 33.47 -39.36
CA VAL A 27 -19.17 33.33 -39.65
C VAL A 27 -19.01 32.61 -40.98
N TYR A 28 -18.59 33.32 -42.02
CA TYR A 28 -18.29 32.76 -43.34
C TYR A 28 -16.78 32.65 -43.57
N ASP A 29 -16.34 31.54 -44.15
CA ASP A 29 -14.97 31.31 -44.62
C ASP A 29 -14.96 30.57 -45.97
N LYS A 30 -13.93 30.87 -46.77
CA LYS A 30 -13.69 30.20 -48.05
C LYS A 30 -12.45 29.33 -47.93
N SER A 31 -12.66 28.06 -47.61
CA SER A 31 -11.60 27.07 -47.37
C SER A 31 -11.07 26.48 -48.68
N GLY A 32 -10.32 27.28 -49.44
CA GLY A 32 -9.77 26.91 -50.75
C GLY A 32 -10.72 27.17 -51.92
N ASP A 33 -10.38 26.66 -53.10
CA ASP A 33 -11.12 27.00 -54.34
C ASP A 33 -12.45 26.25 -54.48
N ARG A 34 -12.57 25.09 -53.82
CA ARG A 34 -13.70 24.16 -53.97
C ARG A 34 -14.63 24.09 -52.76
N TRP A 35 -14.38 24.86 -51.69
CA TRP A 35 -15.19 24.82 -50.47
C TRP A 35 -15.49 26.22 -49.94
N GLU A 36 -16.76 26.46 -49.66
CA GLU A 36 -17.25 27.62 -48.92
C GLU A 36 -18.07 27.12 -47.73
N VAL A 37 -17.75 27.61 -46.54
CA VAL A 37 -18.37 27.17 -45.30
C VAL A 37 -18.86 28.40 -44.54
N ALA A 38 -20.09 28.35 -44.03
CA ALA A 38 -20.55 29.32 -43.05
C ALA A 38 -21.18 28.63 -41.84
N MET A 39 -21.12 29.29 -40.70
CA MET A 39 -21.67 28.78 -39.45
C MET A 39 -22.41 29.88 -38.71
N THR A 40 -23.54 29.51 -38.12
CA THR A 40 -24.22 30.28 -37.06
C THR A 40 -24.66 29.35 -35.93
N VAL A 41 -25.06 29.92 -34.80
CA VAL A 41 -25.48 29.16 -33.62
C VAL A 41 -26.93 28.74 -33.79
N SER A 42 -27.26 27.50 -33.40
CA SER A 42 -28.64 27.00 -33.38
C SER A 42 -29.23 26.99 -31.97
N ASP A 43 -30.55 26.85 -31.91
CA ASP A 43 -31.38 26.74 -30.71
C ASP A 43 -31.34 25.34 -30.03
N GLY A 44 -30.22 24.61 -30.19
CA GLY A 44 -30.02 23.29 -29.59
C GLY A 44 -30.46 22.11 -30.46
N GLN A 45 -30.72 22.34 -31.75
CA GLN A 45 -30.78 21.28 -32.76
C GLN A 45 -29.76 21.51 -33.87
N PHE A 46 -29.06 20.44 -34.29
CA PHE A 46 -28.13 20.53 -35.41
C PHE A 46 -28.90 20.83 -36.70
N LYS A 47 -28.59 21.96 -37.33
CA LYS A 47 -29.18 22.37 -38.61
C LYS A 47 -28.09 22.42 -39.67
N GLN A 48 -28.42 22.05 -40.90
CA GLN A 48 -27.47 22.09 -41.99
C GLN A 48 -28.15 22.45 -43.31
N VAL A 49 -27.47 23.25 -44.12
CA VAL A 49 -27.83 23.56 -45.50
C VAL A 49 -26.60 23.33 -46.37
N SER A 50 -26.62 22.31 -47.22
CA SER A 50 -25.44 21.96 -48.00
C SER A 50 -25.71 21.72 -49.48
N PHE A 51 -24.68 21.99 -50.28
CA PHE A 51 -24.68 21.86 -51.72
C PHE A 51 -23.41 21.14 -52.19
N VAL A 52 -23.58 20.10 -53.01
CA VAL A 52 -22.49 19.37 -53.65
C VAL A 52 -22.63 19.53 -55.16
N ASN A 53 -21.68 20.22 -55.81
CA ASN A 53 -21.75 20.53 -57.24
C ASN A 53 -23.11 21.16 -57.64
N SER A 54 -23.59 22.13 -56.85
CA SER A 54 -24.90 22.78 -57.01
C SER A 54 -26.12 21.88 -56.81
N ILE A 55 -25.95 20.67 -56.30
CA ILE A 55 -27.04 19.77 -55.90
C ILE A 55 -27.32 19.98 -54.42
N ALA A 56 -28.56 20.31 -54.06
CA ALA A 56 -28.96 20.44 -52.66
C ALA A 56 -28.94 19.07 -51.96
N THR A 57 -28.19 18.96 -50.86
CA THR A 57 -28.12 17.77 -50.01
C THR A 57 -28.85 18.04 -48.68
N PRO A 58 -30.20 18.03 -48.66
CA PRO A 58 -30.98 18.40 -47.48
C PRO A 58 -30.79 17.44 -46.29
N LYS A 59 -30.39 16.19 -46.53
CA LYS A 59 -30.05 15.21 -45.48
C LYS A 59 -28.55 15.23 -45.10
N GLY A 60 -27.74 16.04 -45.80
CA GLY A 60 -26.33 16.22 -45.55
C GLY A 60 -25.50 15.05 -46.08
N GLY A 61 -24.57 14.53 -45.30
CA GLY A 61 -23.70 13.44 -45.70
C GLY A 61 -22.29 13.58 -45.17
N THR A 62 -21.37 12.87 -45.83
CA THR A 62 -19.95 12.81 -45.43
C THR A 62 -19.22 14.14 -45.56
N HIS A 63 -19.59 15.03 -46.47
CA HIS A 63 -19.04 16.39 -46.60
C HIS A 63 -19.41 17.27 -45.42
N VAL A 64 -20.67 17.21 -44.98
CA VAL A 64 -21.16 17.95 -43.82
C VAL A 64 -20.50 17.44 -42.54
N ALA A 65 -20.36 16.11 -42.40
CA ALA A 65 -19.65 15.52 -41.26
C ALA A 65 -18.17 15.94 -41.21
N HIS A 66 -17.47 15.94 -42.35
CA HIS A 66 -16.07 16.33 -42.44
C HIS A 66 -15.81 17.76 -41.92
N VAL A 67 -16.73 18.69 -42.16
CA VAL A 67 -16.63 20.08 -41.68
C VAL A 67 -17.11 20.20 -40.23
N ALA A 68 -18.25 19.58 -39.89
CA ALA A 68 -18.84 19.66 -38.55
C ALA A 68 -17.91 19.06 -37.47
N ASP A 69 -17.27 17.91 -37.75
CA ASP A 69 -16.44 17.22 -36.77
C ASP A 69 -15.19 18.03 -36.39
N GLN A 70 -14.59 18.78 -37.35
CA GLN A 70 -13.47 19.69 -37.10
C GLN A 70 -13.86 20.86 -36.17
N LEU A 71 -15.02 21.49 -36.43
CA LEU A 71 -15.53 22.57 -35.57
C LEU A 71 -15.89 22.06 -34.17
N VAL A 72 -16.57 20.91 -34.10
CA VAL A 72 -16.97 20.29 -32.84
C VAL A 72 -15.76 19.95 -31.99
N GLU A 73 -14.68 19.39 -32.56
CA GLU A 73 -13.47 19.06 -31.81
C GLU A 73 -12.82 20.32 -31.20
N ALA A 74 -12.67 21.39 -32.00
CA ALA A 74 -12.08 22.64 -31.55
C ALA A 74 -12.91 23.31 -30.44
N ILE A 75 -14.24 23.35 -30.60
CA ILE A 75 -15.15 23.92 -29.59
C ILE A 75 -15.17 23.07 -28.32
N THR A 76 -15.24 21.73 -28.44
CA THR A 76 -15.24 20.81 -27.29
C THR A 76 -13.96 20.99 -26.46
N ARG A 77 -12.80 21.08 -27.11
CA ARG A 77 -11.51 21.34 -26.43
C ARG A 77 -11.55 22.64 -25.62
N ARG A 78 -12.12 23.71 -26.17
CA ARG A 78 -12.24 25.01 -25.49
C ARG A 78 -13.27 24.97 -24.35
N VAL A 79 -14.42 24.35 -24.57
CA VAL A 79 -15.49 24.21 -23.58
C VAL A 79 -15.02 23.40 -22.36
N ASN A 80 -14.40 22.22 -22.58
CA ASN A 80 -13.85 21.41 -21.49
C ASN A 80 -12.69 22.11 -20.76
N SER A 81 -11.92 22.97 -21.44
CA SER A 81 -10.90 23.79 -20.76
C SER A 81 -11.50 24.83 -19.80
N LYS A 82 -12.71 25.33 -20.08
CA LYS A 82 -13.45 26.27 -19.22
C LYS A 82 -14.31 25.55 -18.16
N ASN A 83 -14.88 24.38 -18.46
CA ASN A 83 -15.76 23.61 -17.55
C ASN A 83 -14.98 22.75 -16.54
N LYS A 84 -14.02 23.35 -15.82
CA LYS A 84 -13.17 22.61 -14.88
C LYS A 84 -13.98 22.13 -13.66
N GLY A 85 -14.21 20.82 -13.56
CA GLY A 85 -14.93 20.19 -12.44
C GLY A 85 -16.43 19.98 -12.65
N GLY A 86 -16.97 20.34 -13.82
CA GLY A 86 -18.34 20.05 -14.23
C GLY A 86 -18.47 18.75 -15.04
N MET A 87 -19.66 18.49 -15.57
CA MET A 87 -19.93 17.34 -16.47
C MET A 87 -18.99 17.37 -17.71
N ASP A 88 -18.45 16.21 -18.09
CA ASP A 88 -17.65 16.08 -19.32
C ASP A 88 -18.54 16.25 -20.57
N ILE A 89 -18.19 17.24 -21.40
CA ILE A 89 -19.00 17.63 -22.56
C ILE A 89 -18.52 16.85 -23.78
N LYS A 90 -19.30 15.84 -24.17
CA LYS A 90 -19.05 15.02 -25.36
C LYS A 90 -19.33 15.77 -26.68
N PRO A 91 -18.66 15.39 -27.80
CA PRO A 91 -18.82 16.02 -29.11
C PRO A 91 -20.28 16.19 -29.60
N TYR A 92 -21.16 15.22 -29.33
CA TYR A 92 -22.56 15.31 -29.75
C TYR A 92 -23.36 16.41 -29.02
N HIS A 93 -22.95 16.79 -27.80
CA HIS A 93 -23.59 17.90 -27.08
C HIS A 93 -23.33 19.23 -27.78
N VAL A 94 -22.11 19.42 -28.28
CA VAL A 94 -21.71 20.64 -29.02
C VAL A 94 -22.34 20.65 -30.41
N ARG A 95 -22.37 19.49 -31.09
CA ARG A 95 -22.93 19.36 -32.44
C ARG A 95 -24.37 19.87 -32.54
N ASN A 96 -25.17 19.68 -31.50
CA ASN A 96 -26.56 20.14 -31.47
C ASN A 96 -26.73 21.66 -31.49
N TYR A 97 -25.70 22.45 -31.18
CA TYR A 97 -25.76 23.92 -31.19
C TYR A 97 -25.21 24.55 -32.48
N LEU A 98 -24.89 23.72 -33.48
CA LEU A 98 -24.35 24.18 -34.75
C LEU A 98 -25.43 24.28 -35.83
N TRP A 99 -25.44 25.41 -36.53
CA TRP A 99 -26.10 25.56 -37.82
C TRP A 99 -25.05 25.79 -38.91
N LEU A 100 -24.87 24.79 -39.76
CA LEU A 100 -23.80 24.75 -40.74
C LEU A 100 -24.30 24.96 -42.17
N PHE A 101 -23.58 25.75 -42.94
CA PHE A 101 -23.80 25.96 -44.38
C PHE A 101 -22.54 25.50 -45.13
N VAL A 102 -22.70 24.60 -46.11
CA VAL A 102 -21.56 24.03 -46.84
C VAL A 102 -21.85 24.05 -48.33
N ASN A 103 -21.04 24.76 -49.11
CA ASN A 103 -21.04 24.67 -50.57
C ASN A 103 -19.72 24.08 -51.02
N CYS A 104 -19.74 22.95 -51.72
CA CYS A 104 -18.52 22.26 -52.12
C CYS A 104 -18.57 21.66 -53.52
N GLN A 105 -17.41 21.58 -54.15
CA GLN A 105 -17.21 20.92 -55.43
C GLN A 105 -16.44 19.61 -55.26
N ILE A 106 -17.10 18.48 -55.52
CA ILE A 106 -16.60 17.13 -55.25
C ILE A 106 -16.39 16.37 -56.55
N GLU A 107 -15.25 15.70 -56.69
CA GLU A 107 -14.98 14.84 -57.85
C GLU A 107 -15.75 13.52 -57.75
N ASN A 108 -16.54 13.22 -58.78
CA ASN A 108 -17.32 11.98 -58.91
C ASN A 108 -18.12 11.62 -57.63
N PRO A 109 -19.02 12.51 -57.15
CA PRO A 109 -19.75 12.28 -55.90
C PRO A 109 -20.67 11.07 -55.98
N THR A 110 -20.71 10.29 -54.91
CA THR A 110 -21.66 9.19 -54.73
C THR A 110 -22.72 9.57 -53.71
N PHE A 111 -23.96 9.17 -53.97
CA PHE A 111 -25.13 9.45 -53.13
C PHE A 111 -25.81 8.17 -52.67
N ASP A 112 -26.70 8.29 -51.68
CA ASP A 112 -27.53 7.22 -51.15
C ASP A 112 -28.59 6.72 -52.16
N SER A 113 -29.15 7.64 -52.94
CA SER A 113 -30.20 7.36 -53.93
C SER A 113 -30.10 8.31 -55.13
N GLN A 114 -30.97 8.07 -56.13
CA GLN A 114 -31.13 8.96 -57.29
C GLN A 114 -31.64 10.35 -56.93
N THR A 115 -32.32 10.53 -55.80
CA THR A 115 -32.74 11.86 -55.32
C THR A 115 -31.57 12.71 -54.82
N LYS A 116 -30.39 12.09 -54.61
CA LYS A 116 -29.13 12.75 -54.24
C LYS A 116 -29.23 13.61 -52.99
N GLU A 117 -30.03 13.15 -52.02
CA GLU A 117 -30.30 13.91 -50.80
C GLU A 117 -29.17 13.78 -49.77
N THR A 118 -28.44 12.65 -49.78
CA THR A 118 -27.32 12.37 -48.87
C THR A 118 -26.05 11.96 -49.63
N MET A 119 -24.94 12.65 -49.41
CA MET A 119 -23.65 12.25 -50.00
C MET A 119 -22.96 11.15 -49.17
N THR A 120 -22.52 10.08 -49.83
CA THR A 120 -21.95 8.88 -49.18
C THR A 120 -20.45 8.69 -49.46
N LEU A 121 -19.87 9.48 -50.37
CA LEU A 121 -18.46 9.36 -50.75
C LEU A 121 -17.54 9.58 -49.54
N LYS A 122 -16.50 8.78 -49.35
CA LYS A 122 -15.56 8.96 -48.22
C LYS A 122 -14.67 10.19 -48.44
N ALA A 123 -14.34 10.90 -47.36
CA ALA A 123 -13.56 12.16 -47.41
C ALA A 123 -12.22 12.05 -48.15
N ALA A 124 -11.54 10.89 -48.06
CA ALA A 124 -10.29 10.64 -48.78
C ALA A 124 -10.41 10.69 -50.32
N LYS A 125 -11.63 10.60 -50.86
CA LYS A 125 -11.90 10.57 -52.30
C LYS A 125 -12.58 11.85 -52.82
N PHE A 126 -12.65 12.92 -52.03
CA PHE A 126 -13.32 14.17 -52.43
C PHE A 126 -12.64 14.91 -53.60
N GLY A 127 -11.37 14.59 -53.89
CA GLY A 127 -10.55 15.32 -54.87
C GLY A 127 -10.07 16.68 -54.37
N SER A 128 -10.46 17.07 -53.15
CA SER A 128 -10.00 18.27 -52.45
C SER A 128 -10.20 18.09 -50.94
N LYS A 129 -9.46 18.84 -50.12
CA LYS A 129 -9.54 18.78 -48.65
C LYS A 129 -10.04 20.12 -48.11
N CYS A 130 -10.97 20.06 -47.16
CA CYS A 130 -11.49 21.24 -46.46
C CYS A 130 -10.85 21.34 -45.08
N ASP A 131 -9.79 22.12 -44.97
CA ASP A 131 -9.16 22.46 -43.69
C ASP A 131 -9.70 23.81 -43.21
N ILE A 132 -10.34 23.81 -42.04
CA ILE A 132 -10.92 25.03 -41.46
C ILE A 132 -9.79 25.90 -40.88
N SER A 133 -9.76 27.19 -41.27
CA SER A 133 -8.72 28.11 -40.82
C SER A 133 -8.80 28.40 -39.31
N GLU A 134 -7.66 28.61 -38.65
CA GLU A 134 -7.63 29.03 -37.24
C GLU A 134 -8.35 30.37 -37.01
N ALA A 135 -8.36 31.23 -38.03
CA ALA A 135 -9.09 32.49 -38.02
C ALA A 135 -10.61 32.27 -37.94
N MET A 136 -11.14 31.30 -38.68
CA MET A 136 -12.56 30.91 -38.60
C MET A 136 -12.87 30.31 -37.22
N ILE A 137 -12.04 29.40 -36.72
CA ILE A 137 -12.22 28.79 -35.38
C ILE A 137 -12.27 29.88 -34.31
N THR A 138 -11.38 30.88 -34.38
CA THR A 138 -11.34 31.98 -33.42
C THR A 138 -12.61 32.84 -33.47
N LYS A 139 -13.18 33.08 -34.66
CA LYS A 139 -14.46 33.79 -34.82
C LYS A 139 -15.63 32.96 -34.30
N VAL A 140 -15.68 31.67 -34.61
CA VAL A 140 -16.70 30.74 -34.10
C VAL A 140 -16.70 30.66 -32.58
N LEU A 141 -15.53 30.71 -31.93
CA LEU A 141 -15.46 30.73 -30.47
C LEU A 141 -15.98 32.04 -29.84
N LYS A 142 -16.15 33.11 -30.62
CA LYS A 142 -16.68 34.41 -30.17
C LYS A 142 -18.18 34.58 -30.37
N THR A 143 -18.84 33.71 -31.13
CA THR A 143 -20.30 33.79 -31.41
C THR A 143 -21.20 33.44 -30.21
N GLY A 144 -20.62 33.25 -29.01
CA GLY A 144 -21.36 32.89 -27.78
C GLY A 144 -21.68 31.40 -27.62
N ILE A 145 -21.34 30.54 -28.60
CA ILE A 145 -21.62 29.09 -28.55
C ILE A 145 -21.02 28.40 -27.31
N VAL A 146 -19.83 28.82 -26.88
CA VAL A 146 -19.15 28.27 -25.70
C VAL A 146 -19.97 28.52 -24.44
N ASP A 147 -20.52 29.72 -24.30
CA ASP A 147 -21.27 30.11 -23.10
C ASP A 147 -22.65 29.45 -23.10
N MET A 148 -23.31 29.29 -24.27
CA MET A 148 -24.56 28.54 -24.39
C MET A 148 -24.39 27.06 -24.01
N VAL A 149 -23.34 26.39 -24.50
CA VAL A 149 -23.07 24.99 -24.15
C VAL A 149 -22.74 24.84 -22.65
N LEU A 150 -22.00 25.80 -22.07
CA LEU A 150 -21.72 25.82 -20.63
C LEU A 150 -22.99 26.03 -19.79
N GLN A 151 -23.88 26.93 -20.21
CA GLN A 151 -25.17 27.15 -19.55
C GLN A 151 -26.05 25.90 -19.62
N TRP A 152 -26.13 25.25 -20.79
CA TRP A 152 -26.81 23.97 -20.94
C TRP A 152 -26.20 22.90 -20.03
N ALA A 153 -24.87 22.79 -19.97
CA ALA A 153 -24.21 21.80 -19.12
C ALA A 153 -24.54 22.02 -17.63
N LYS A 154 -24.51 23.28 -17.16
CA LYS A 154 -24.92 23.64 -15.79
C LYS A 154 -26.40 23.36 -15.53
N ALA A 155 -27.27 23.71 -16.47
CA ALA A 155 -28.71 23.45 -16.36
C ALA A 155 -29.00 21.95 -16.35
N LYS A 156 -28.34 21.18 -17.20
CA LYS A 156 -28.46 19.72 -17.27
C LYS A 156 -27.93 19.06 -16.01
N GLU A 157 -26.79 19.52 -15.47
CA GLU A 157 -26.26 19.10 -14.18
C GLU A 157 -27.28 19.38 -13.07
N SER A 158 -27.88 20.57 -13.02
CA SER A 158 -28.93 20.89 -12.03
C SER A 158 -30.21 20.05 -12.19
N ILE A 159 -30.58 19.70 -13.42
CA ILE A 159 -31.74 18.84 -13.71
C ILE A 159 -31.45 17.40 -13.31
N ASP A 160 -30.29 16.86 -13.67
CA ASP A 160 -29.89 15.49 -13.32
C ASP A 160 -29.62 15.36 -11.81
N LEU A 161 -29.11 16.43 -11.19
CA LEU A 161 -29.08 16.62 -9.73
C LEU A 161 -30.50 16.49 -9.18
N SER A 162 -31.45 17.30 -9.64
CA SER A 162 -32.85 17.27 -9.15
C SER A 162 -33.59 15.94 -9.40
N LYS A 163 -33.29 15.22 -10.49
CA LYS A 163 -33.88 13.91 -10.80
C LYS A 163 -33.31 12.80 -9.92
N THR A 164 -32.00 12.79 -9.72
CA THR A 164 -31.32 11.85 -8.80
C THR A 164 -31.75 12.11 -7.35
N MET A 165 -31.94 13.40 -7.00
CA MET A 165 -32.47 13.85 -5.72
C MET A 165 -33.88 13.32 -5.45
N LYS A 166 -34.79 13.22 -6.43
CA LYS A 166 -36.13 12.62 -6.17
C LYS A 166 -36.08 11.16 -5.70
N GLY A 167 -34.98 10.44 -5.97
CA GLY A 167 -34.76 9.07 -5.48
C GLY A 167 -34.00 8.97 -4.15
N VAL A 168 -33.11 9.93 -3.84
CA VAL A 168 -32.25 9.94 -2.64
C VAL A 168 -32.81 10.84 -1.53
N SER A 169 -33.38 11.98 -1.92
CA SER A 169 -34.08 12.98 -1.13
C SER A 169 -35.49 13.19 -1.70
N GLY A 170 -36.26 12.10 -1.86
CA GLY A 170 -37.71 12.26 -1.98
C GLY A 170 -38.17 13.17 -0.83
N PRO A 171 -39.05 14.17 -1.06
CA PRO A 171 -39.52 15.02 0.03
C PRO A 171 -39.94 14.08 1.15
N PRO A 172 -39.46 14.27 2.40
CA PRO A 172 -39.86 13.40 3.49
C PRO A 172 -41.36 13.36 3.40
N ASN A 173 -41.90 12.15 3.17
CA ASN A 173 -43.33 11.95 3.13
C ASN A 173 -43.81 12.71 4.38
N LYS A 174 -44.71 13.68 4.24
CA LYS A 174 -45.22 14.50 5.36
C LYS A 174 -45.77 13.65 6.54
N LYS A 175 -45.78 12.32 6.36
CA LYS A 175 -46.21 11.26 7.27
C LYS A 175 -45.08 10.46 7.95
N THR A 176 -43.79 10.58 7.61
CA THR A 176 -42.70 9.83 8.27
C THR A 176 -41.69 10.77 8.94
N LYS A 177 -42.00 11.22 10.16
CA LYS A 177 -41.12 12.07 10.98
C LYS A 177 -39.79 11.42 11.39
N ARG A 178 -39.69 10.07 11.31
CA ARG A 178 -38.52 9.27 11.72
C ARG A 178 -37.88 8.53 10.56
N LEU A 179 -36.56 8.49 10.53
CA LEU A 179 -35.77 7.75 9.54
C LEU A 179 -35.52 6.32 10.03
N LEU A 180 -36.40 5.37 9.68
CA LEU A 180 -36.28 3.96 10.11
C LEU A 180 -35.33 3.12 9.25
N ASN A 181 -34.93 3.62 8.07
CA ASN A 181 -34.22 2.86 7.05
C ASN A 181 -32.70 3.08 7.06
N ILE A 182 -32.16 3.85 8.01
CA ILE A 182 -30.72 4.11 8.13
C ILE A 182 -30.19 3.27 9.31
N PRO A 183 -29.41 2.20 9.04
CA PRO A 183 -28.85 1.36 10.10
C PRO A 183 -27.92 2.19 11.00
N LYS A 184 -27.92 1.90 12.30
CA LYS A 184 -27.08 2.52 13.33
C LYS A 184 -27.36 3.99 13.68
N LEU A 185 -28.32 4.66 13.04
CA LEU A 185 -28.77 5.98 13.46
C LEU A 185 -29.55 5.89 14.78
N GLU A 186 -29.13 6.63 15.79
CA GLU A 186 -29.97 6.97 16.94
C GLU A 186 -30.55 8.37 16.69
N ASP A 187 -31.77 8.43 16.18
CA ASP A 187 -32.40 9.69 15.78
C ASP A 187 -32.96 10.43 17.01
N ALA A 188 -32.75 11.75 17.10
CA ALA A 188 -33.33 12.56 18.17
C ALA A 188 -34.85 12.57 18.06
N ASN A 189 -35.57 12.54 19.19
CA ASN A 189 -37.04 12.43 19.15
C ASN A 189 -37.71 13.63 18.47
N LEU A 190 -37.11 14.82 18.56
CA LEU A 190 -37.63 16.07 17.99
C LEU A 190 -37.05 16.39 16.59
N ALA A 191 -36.15 15.56 16.06
CA ALA A 191 -35.52 15.79 14.76
C ALA A 191 -36.54 15.79 13.61
N GLY A 192 -36.45 16.80 12.74
CA GLY A 192 -37.39 17.03 11.64
C GLY A 192 -38.79 17.50 12.06
N GLY A 193 -38.98 17.80 13.36
CA GLY A 193 -40.18 18.44 13.90
C GLY A 193 -40.07 19.97 13.92
N ARG A 194 -40.91 20.62 14.73
CA ARG A 194 -40.88 22.09 14.93
C ARG A 194 -39.58 22.55 15.58
N ASP A 195 -39.03 21.72 16.46
CA ASP A 195 -37.83 22.01 17.26
C ASP A 195 -36.57 21.40 16.65
N GLY A 196 -36.61 21.00 15.37
CA GLY A 196 -35.46 20.42 14.67
C GLY A 196 -34.23 21.34 14.66
N ARG A 197 -34.44 22.65 14.66
CA ARG A 197 -33.37 23.67 14.76
C ARG A 197 -32.60 23.63 16.09
N GLU A 198 -33.20 23.09 17.16
CA GLU A 198 -32.55 22.96 18.47
C GLU A 198 -31.91 21.58 18.64
N CYS A 199 -32.03 20.70 17.63
CA CYS A 199 -31.48 19.37 17.68
C CYS A 199 -30.04 19.36 17.15
N THR A 200 -29.16 18.60 17.83
CA THR A 200 -27.76 18.38 17.46
C THR A 200 -27.57 16.93 17.00
N LEU A 201 -26.95 16.76 15.83
CA LEU A 201 -26.51 15.46 15.34
C LEU A 201 -25.03 15.26 15.72
N ILE A 202 -24.75 14.25 16.55
CA ILE A 202 -23.40 13.86 16.93
C ILE A 202 -22.86 12.86 15.91
N LEU A 203 -21.85 13.26 15.14
CA LEU A 203 -21.11 12.38 14.23
C LEU A 203 -19.92 11.78 14.98
N THR A 204 -19.89 10.45 15.09
CA THR A 204 -18.92 9.74 15.92
C THR A 204 -17.92 8.95 15.09
N GLU A 205 -16.65 8.90 15.50
CA GLU A 205 -15.63 8.04 14.87
C GLU A 205 -15.84 6.56 15.25
N GLY A 206 -16.49 5.80 14.38
CA GLY A 206 -16.73 4.38 14.60
C GLY A 206 -17.80 4.05 15.66
N ASP A 207 -18.05 2.76 15.84
CA ASP A 207 -19.07 2.27 16.77
C ASP A 207 -18.65 2.42 18.26
N SER A 208 -17.34 2.51 18.53
CA SER A 208 -16.80 2.71 19.87
C SER A 208 -17.19 4.09 20.41
N ALA A 209 -16.94 5.15 19.63
CA ALA A 209 -17.34 6.52 19.97
C ALA A 209 -18.87 6.67 20.04
N LYS A 210 -19.62 6.03 19.15
CA LYS A 210 -21.10 5.96 19.24
C LYS A 210 -21.55 5.46 20.61
N THR A 211 -20.94 4.39 21.12
CA THR A 211 -21.36 3.80 22.41
C THR A 211 -21.17 4.79 23.56
N LEU A 212 -20.09 5.59 23.51
CA LEU A 212 -19.85 6.66 24.48
C LEU A 212 -20.89 7.78 24.36
N ALA A 213 -21.19 8.23 23.14
CA ALA A 213 -22.22 9.24 22.90
C ALA A 213 -23.60 8.77 23.37
N VAL A 214 -23.98 7.51 23.11
CA VAL A 214 -25.25 6.91 23.56
C VAL A 214 -25.33 6.83 25.09
N ALA A 215 -24.21 6.58 25.77
CA ALA A 215 -24.15 6.70 27.23
C ALA A 215 -24.37 8.15 27.68
N GLY A 216 -23.78 9.12 26.98
CA GLY A 216 -24.00 10.55 27.19
C GLY A 216 -25.46 10.97 27.03
N LEU A 217 -26.18 10.43 26.04
CA LEU A 217 -27.61 10.66 25.83
C LEU A 217 -28.49 10.30 27.05
N SER A 218 -28.01 9.43 27.95
CA SER A 218 -28.74 9.14 29.20
C SER A 218 -28.72 10.29 30.20
N VAL A 219 -27.82 11.27 30.03
CA VAL A 219 -27.67 12.47 30.85
C VAL A 219 -28.38 13.66 30.20
N ILE A 220 -28.03 13.96 28.94
CA ILE A 220 -28.55 15.14 28.21
C ILE A 220 -29.92 14.92 27.55
N GLY A 221 -30.41 13.67 27.55
CA GLY A 221 -31.68 13.28 26.96
C GLY A 221 -31.61 12.96 25.47
N ARG A 222 -32.65 12.27 24.97
CA ARG A 222 -32.77 11.83 23.56
C ARG A 222 -33.61 12.75 22.68
N ASP A 223 -34.15 13.82 23.25
CA ASP A 223 -35.10 14.67 22.54
C ASP A 223 -34.41 15.58 21.53
N LYS A 224 -33.29 16.18 21.94
CA LYS A 224 -32.51 17.13 21.14
C LYS A 224 -31.24 16.53 20.51
N TYR A 225 -30.80 15.35 20.94
CA TYR A 225 -29.51 14.80 20.52
C TYR A 225 -29.65 13.47 19.79
N GLY A 226 -29.11 13.42 18.57
CA GLY A 226 -29.01 12.22 17.74
C GLY A 226 -27.55 11.78 17.59
N VAL A 227 -27.31 10.52 17.27
CA VAL A 227 -25.95 9.96 17.11
C VAL A 227 -25.86 9.12 15.85
N PHE A 228 -24.82 9.35 15.05
CA PHE A 228 -24.52 8.54 13.86
C PHE A 228 -23.02 8.20 13.79
N PRO A 229 -22.63 6.91 13.65
CA PRO A 229 -21.24 6.50 13.53
C PRO A 229 -20.75 6.56 12.09
N LEU A 230 -19.59 7.18 11.90
CA LEU A 230 -18.81 7.10 10.68
C LEU A 230 -18.09 5.74 10.61
N ARG A 231 -17.94 5.19 9.41
CA ARG A 231 -17.24 3.92 9.17
C ARG A 231 -15.73 4.09 9.14
N GLY A 232 -15.24 5.30 8.88
CA GLY A 232 -13.82 5.64 8.80
C GLY A 232 -13.62 7.03 8.20
N LYS A 233 -12.50 7.21 7.49
CA LYS A 233 -12.18 8.47 6.80
C LYS A 233 -13.23 8.77 5.72
N LEU A 234 -13.84 9.94 5.81
CA LEU A 234 -14.84 10.41 4.86
C LEU A 234 -14.19 10.64 3.48
N LEU A 235 -14.95 10.43 2.40
CA LEU A 235 -14.47 10.71 1.05
C LEU A 235 -14.26 12.23 0.87
N ASN A 236 -13.10 12.65 0.35
CA ASN A 236 -12.88 14.05 -0.02
C ASN A 236 -13.78 14.43 -1.21
N VAL A 237 -14.84 15.19 -0.92
CA VAL A 237 -15.88 15.55 -1.90
C VAL A 237 -15.41 16.53 -2.98
N ARG A 238 -14.28 17.21 -2.79
CA ARG A 238 -13.70 18.15 -3.77
C ARG A 238 -13.04 17.43 -4.94
N ASP A 239 -12.50 16.24 -4.68
CA ASP A 239 -11.74 15.45 -5.65
C ASP A 239 -12.57 14.33 -6.28
N ALA A 240 -13.77 14.08 -5.77
CA ALA A 240 -14.67 13.05 -6.24
C ALA A 240 -15.69 13.60 -7.23
N THR A 241 -16.07 12.79 -8.22
CA THR A 241 -17.20 13.14 -9.10
C THR A 241 -18.51 13.10 -8.31
N PHE A 242 -19.52 13.83 -8.78
CA PHE A 242 -20.83 13.83 -8.14
C PHE A 242 -21.42 12.42 -8.01
N ALA A 243 -21.26 11.58 -9.05
CA ALA A 243 -21.70 10.19 -9.04
C ALA A 243 -20.99 9.38 -7.92
N GLN A 244 -19.66 9.44 -7.86
CA GLN A 244 -18.88 8.76 -6.81
C GLN A 244 -19.29 9.19 -5.40
N THR A 245 -19.66 10.46 -5.24
CA THR A 245 -20.02 10.99 -3.92
C THR A 245 -21.44 10.59 -3.52
N MET A 246 -22.38 10.50 -4.46
CA MET A 246 -23.74 10.02 -4.18
C MET A 246 -23.82 8.50 -4.01
N ASP A 247 -22.96 7.75 -4.72
CA ASP A 247 -22.81 6.30 -4.55
C ASP A 247 -22.17 5.96 -3.19
N ASN A 248 -21.49 6.92 -2.56
CA ASN A 248 -20.99 6.76 -1.21
C ASN A 248 -22.15 6.76 -0.20
N ALA A 249 -22.46 5.57 0.31
CA ALA A 249 -23.54 5.35 1.26
C ALA A 249 -23.43 6.19 2.55
N GLU A 250 -22.22 6.53 2.99
CA GLU A 250 -22.00 7.30 4.22
C GLU A 250 -22.43 8.76 4.04
N ILE A 251 -21.95 9.41 2.98
CA ILE A 251 -22.33 10.77 2.63
C ILE A 251 -23.83 10.84 2.33
N ALA A 252 -24.36 9.88 1.56
CA ALA A 252 -25.78 9.80 1.27
C ALA A 252 -26.63 9.66 2.55
N ASN A 253 -26.14 8.94 3.56
CA ASN A 253 -26.83 8.84 4.85
C ASN A 253 -26.77 10.16 5.63
N ILE A 254 -25.62 10.83 5.70
CA ILE A 254 -25.49 12.14 6.39
C ILE A 254 -26.46 13.16 5.79
N VAL A 255 -26.47 13.27 4.45
CA VAL A 255 -27.38 14.16 3.70
C VAL A 255 -28.85 13.85 4.05
N LYS A 256 -29.24 12.58 4.08
CA LYS A 256 -30.59 12.13 4.45
C LYS A 256 -30.93 12.43 5.92
N ILE A 257 -29.98 12.23 6.84
CA ILE A 257 -30.18 12.44 8.28
C ILE A 257 -30.42 13.91 8.58
N LEU A 258 -29.59 14.80 8.01
CA LEU A 258 -29.71 16.25 8.13
C LEU A 258 -30.91 16.80 7.36
N GLY A 259 -31.38 16.08 6.33
CA GLY A 259 -32.47 16.52 5.48
C GLY A 259 -32.07 17.68 4.57
N ILE A 260 -30.83 17.67 4.08
CA ILE A 260 -30.26 18.72 3.24
C ILE A 260 -30.11 18.27 1.79
N GLU A 261 -30.05 19.23 0.88
CA GLU A 261 -29.88 19.05 -0.55
C GLU A 261 -28.50 19.60 -0.94
N PRO A 262 -27.59 18.77 -1.50
CA PRO A 262 -26.28 19.21 -1.96
C PRO A 262 -26.32 20.48 -2.82
N LYS A 263 -25.40 21.43 -2.57
CA LYS A 263 -25.25 22.72 -3.28
C LYS A 263 -26.42 23.70 -3.13
N LYS A 264 -27.36 23.47 -2.21
CA LYS A 264 -28.42 24.42 -1.87
C LYS A 264 -27.93 25.45 -0.86
N GLU A 265 -28.31 26.71 -1.04
CA GLU A 265 -28.06 27.75 -0.04
C GLU A 265 -29.10 27.69 1.08
N TYR A 266 -28.60 27.74 2.32
CA TYR A 266 -29.39 27.70 3.55
C TYR A 266 -29.13 28.97 4.36
N HIS A 267 -30.13 29.85 4.45
CA HIS A 267 -30.09 31.03 5.31
C HIS A 267 -30.63 30.76 6.73
N SER A 268 -31.28 29.61 6.95
CA SER A 268 -31.76 29.19 8.26
C SER A 268 -31.85 27.67 8.36
N CYS A 269 -31.73 27.12 9.57
CA CYS A 269 -31.87 25.68 9.83
C CYS A 269 -33.32 25.19 9.90
N ASN A 270 -34.33 26.05 9.67
CA ASN A 270 -35.75 25.69 9.87
C ASN A 270 -36.24 24.58 8.92
N SER A 271 -35.64 24.46 7.73
CA SER A 271 -35.97 23.41 6.77
C SER A 271 -35.20 22.10 6.98
N MET A 272 -34.28 22.06 7.95
CA MET A 272 -33.40 20.93 8.23
C MET A 272 -33.97 20.07 9.37
N ARG A 273 -33.51 18.82 9.46
CA ARG A 273 -33.90 17.94 10.57
C ARG A 273 -33.16 18.24 11.87
N TYR A 274 -31.93 18.72 11.75
CA TYR A 274 -31.03 19.11 12.83
C TYR A 274 -30.52 20.53 12.57
N GLY A 275 -30.37 21.32 13.62
CA GLY A 275 -29.80 22.68 13.54
C GLY A 275 -28.31 22.74 13.84
N HIS A 276 -27.76 21.72 14.48
CA HIS A 276 -26.35 21.65 14.83
C HIS A 276 -25.75 20.29 14.46
N VAL A 277 -24.46 20.28 14.14
CA VAL A 277 -23.66 19.08 13.90
C VAL A 277 -22.47 19.12 14.85
N MET A 278 -22.38 18.15 15.74
CA MET A 278 -21.29 18.00 16.69
C MET A 278 -20.39 16.86 16.24
N ILE A 279 -19.11 17.14 16.04
CA ILE A 279 -18.11 16.17 15.62
C ILE A 279 -17.46 15.59 16.88
N MET A 280 -17.46 14.27 16.99
CA MET A 280 -16.92 13.54 18.12
C MET A 280 -15.96 12.46 17.63
N THR A 281 -14.67 12.83 17.56
CA THR A 281 -13.59 11.93 17.13
C THR A 281 -12.67 11.59 18.29
N ASP A 282 -11.83 10.59 18.10
CA ASP A 282 -10.72 10.35 19.01
C ASP A 282 -9.78 11.58 18.98
N GLN A 283 -9.17 11.92 20.12
CA GLN A 283 -8.23 13.04 20.22
C GLN A 283 -6.83 12.58 19.82
N ASP A 284 -6.74 12.14 18.57
CA ASP A 284 -5.52 11.78 17.88
C ASP A 284 -5.44 12.50 16.51
N TYR A 285 -4.31 12.34 15.84
CA TYR A 285 -4.09 13.00 14.54
C TYR A 285 -5.08 12.54 13.47
N ASP A 286 -5.50 11.27 13.48
CA ASP A 286 -6.44 10.74 12.48
C ASP A 286 -7.86 11.29 12.70
N GLY A 287 -8.25 11.54 13.96
CA GLY A 287 -9.45 12.25 14.37
C GLY A 287 -9.49 13.69 13.84
N SER A 288 -8.40 14.45 13.98
CA SER A 288 -8.29 15.80 13.40
C SER A 288 -8.48 15.80 11.87
N HIS A 289 -8.00 14.77 11.17
CA HIS A 289 -8.27 14.63 9.74
C HIS A 289 -9.73 14.33 9.42
N ILE A 290 -10.40 13.50 10.22
CA ILE A 290 -11.84 13.24 10.07
C ILE A 290 -12.64 14.53 10.29
N LYS A 291 -12.33 15.31 11.33
CA LYS A 291 -12.91 16.65 11.55
C LYS A 291 -12.76 17.50 10.30
N GLY A 292 -11.53 17.61 9.78
CA GLY A 292 -11.23 18.39 8.59
C GLY A 292 -12.00 17.93 7.34
N LEU A 293 -12.17 16.62 7.12
CA LEU A 293 -12.95 16.09 5.99
C LEU A 293 -14.45 16.40 6.11
N ILE A 294 -15.01 16.36 7.31
CA ILE A 294 -16.41 16.75 7.56
C ILE A 294 -16.59 18.26 7.31
N LEU A 295 -15.71 19.08 7.89
CA LEU A 295 -15.71 20.53 7.68
C LEU A 295 -15.58 20.87 6.20
N ASN A 296 -14.69 20.18 5.48
CA ASN A 296 -14.49 20.32 4.04
C ASN A 296 -15.74 19.96 3.23
N MET A 297 -16.43 18.88 3.60
CA MET A 297 -17.70 18.51 2.96
C MET A 297 -18.75 19.61 3.16
N VAL A 298 -18.90 20.12 4.38
CA VAL A 298 -19.87 21.18 4.69
C VAL A 298 -19.50 22.48 3.97
N GLN A 299 -18.24 22.88 3.98
CA GLN A 299 -17.76 24.08 3.31
C GLN A 299 -17.94 23.99 1.78
N PHE A 300 -17.62 22.85 1.15
CA PHE A 300 -17.68 22.72 -0.31
C PHE A 300 -19.10 22.63 -0.86
N TRP A 301 -20.01 21.93 -0.16
CA TRP A 301 -21.39 21.74 -0.63
C TRP A 301 -22.38 22.74 -0.06
N TRP A 302 -22.14 23.26 1.14
CA TRP A 302 -23.02 24.19 1.84
C TRP A 302 -22.23 25.33 2.51
N PRO A 303 -21.58 26.22 1.74
CA PRO A 303 -20.82 27.35 2.30
C PRO A 303 -21.65 28.20 3.27
N SER A 304 -22.96 28.35 3.02
CA SER A 304 -23.86 29.11 3.89
C SER A 304 -24.04 28.48 5.28
N LEU A 305 -23.97 27.14 5.40
CA LEU A 305 -24.02 26.44 6.68
C LEU A 305 -22.68 26.49 7.39
N PHE A 306 -21.57 26.39 6.66
CA PHE A 306 -20.22 26.52 7.20
C PHE A 306 -20.00 27.88 7.89
N ARG A 307 -20.55 28.95 7.31
CA ARG A 307 -20.50 30.31 7.84
C ARG A 307 -21.48 30.58 8.99
N MET A 308 -22.40 29.66 9.26
CA MET A 308 -23.46 29.86 10.24
C MET A 308 -22.92 29.63 11.66
N PRO A 309 -23.01 30.63 12.57
CA PRO A 309 -22.50 30.48 13.93
C PRO A 309 -23.16 29.32 14.67
N GLY A 310 -22.35 28.50 15.32
CA GLY A 310 -22.81 27.36 16.12
C GLY A 310 -23.36 26.18 15.31
N PHE A 311 -23.38 26.22 13.97
CA PHE A 311 -23.83 25.07 13.17
C PHE A 311 -22.88 23.88 13.31
N MET A 312 -21.57 24.14 13.21
CA MET A 312 -20.52 23.15 13.44
C MET A 312 -20.01 23.26 14.87
N GLN A 313 -19.98 22.14 15.57
CA GLN A 313 -19.47 22.00 16.93
C GLN A 313 -18.49 20.83 17.00
N GLU A 314 -17.60 20.85 17.98
CA GLU A 314 -16.71 19.75 18.31
C GLU A 314 -16.94 19.31 19.75
N PHE A 315 -16.88 18.00 19.98
CA PHE A 315 -16.81 17.41 21.31
C PHE A 315 -15.38 16.98 21.63
N VAL A 316 -14.75 17.61 22.61
CA VAL A 316 -13.36 17.39 23.02
C VAL A 316 -13.33 16.47 24.24
N THR A 317 -12.33 15.59 24.32
CA THR A 317 -12.09 14.77 25.52
C THR A 317 -10.66 14.94 26.01
N PRO A 318 -10.41 14.78 27.33
CA PRO A 318 -9.04 14.87 27.85
C PRO A 318 -8.14 13.78 27.26
N ILE A 319 -6.92 14.14 26.83
CA ILE A 319 -5.90 13.20 26.33
C ILE A 319 -5.15 12.54 27.50
N VAL A 320 -4.91 13.29 28.57
CA VAL A 320 -4.16 12.83 29.74
C VAL A 320 -4.93 13.09 31.01
N LYS A 321 -5.04 12.09 31.88
CA LYS A 321 -5.42 12.29 33.29
C LYS A 321 -4.29 11.85 34.20
N VAL A 322 -3.92 12.72 35.12
CA VAL A 322 -3.01 12.42 36.22
C VAL A 322 -3.80 12.38 37.52
N SER A 323 -3.53 11.39 38.34
CA SER A 323 -4.19 11.22 39.63
C SER A 323 -3.18 11.03 40.75
N ARG A 324 -3.41 11.72 41.87
CA ARG A 324 -2.63 11.54 43.09
C ARG A 324 -3.59 11.60 44.27
N ARG A 325 -3.79 10.45 44.92
CA ARG A 325 -4.79 10.28 46.00
C ARG A 325 -6.19 10.66 45.49
N SER A 326 -6.78 11.75 45.99
CA SER A 326 -8.09 12.26 45.60
C SER A 326 -8.05 13.41 44.60
N VAL A 327 -6.86 13.90 44.23
CA VAL A 327 -6.72 14.98 43.25
C VAL A 327 -6.55 14.37 41.86
N VAL A 328 -7.44 14.73 40.95
CA VAL A 328 -7.38 14.37 39.53
C VAL A 328 -7.20 15.66 38.74
N GLN A 329 -6.24 15.66 37.81
CA GLN A 329 -6.06 16.74 36.85
C GLN A 329 -6.13 16.17 35.45
N THR A 330 -6.80 16.91 34.58
CA THR A 330 -7.12 16.56 33.19
C THR A 330 -6.43 17.54 32.27
N PHE A 331 -5.82 17.03 31.20
CA PHE A 331 -5.19 17.84 30.17
C PHE A 331 -5.78 17.48 28.82
N PHE A 332 -6.04 18.49 27.99
CA PHE A 332 -6.64 18.33 26.67
C PHE A 332 -5.59 18.29 25.57
N THR A 333 -4.37 18.76 25.85
CA THR A 333 -3.23 18.63 24.93
C THR A 333 -2.03 17.97 25.62
N LEU A 334 -1.14 17.37 24.83
CA LEU A 334 0.12 16.81 25.36
C LEU A 334 1.06 17.91 25.83
N GLN A 335 1.06 19.06 25.15
CA GLN A 335 1.87 20.23 25.47
C GLN A 335 1.52 20.79 26.86
N GLU A 336 0.23 20.91 27.19
CA GLU A 336 -0.22 21.30 28.54
C GLU A 336 0.28 20.32 29.60
N TYR A 337 0.19 19.01 29.32
CA TYR A 337 0.66 17.98 30.23
C TYR A 337 2.18 18.01 30.42
N ASP A 338 2.96 18.18 29.35
CA ASP A 338 4.42 18.20 29.42
C ASP A 338 4.91 19.42 30.20
N LYS A 339 4.32 20.60 29.95
CA LYS A 339 4.60 21.80 30.76
C LYS A 339 4.28 21.58 32.24
N TRP A 340 3.10 21.03 32.53
CA TRP A 340 2.73 20.69 33.90
C TRP A 340 3.68 19.68 34.55
N LYS A 341 4.15 18.69 33.78
CA LYS A 341 5.05 17.63 34.24
C LYS A 341 6.41 18.21 34.62
N GLU A 342 6.95 19.12 33.81
CA GLU A 342 8.20 19.85 34.11
C GLU A 342 8.08 20.68 35.39
N GLU A 343 6.96 21.39 35.55
CA GLU A 343 6.67 22.20 36.73
C GLU A 343 6.42 21.35 38.01
N ASN A 344 6.00 20.09 37.86
CA ASN A 344 5.62 19.20 38.97
C ASN A 344 6.56 18.00 39.16
N ASN A 345 7.87 18.25 39.32
CA ASN A 345 8.88 17.25 39.66
C ASN A 345 8.89 16.05 38.68
N ASN A 346 8.77 16.35 37.38
CA ASN A 346 8.68 15.38 36.29
C ASN A 346 7.56 14.35 36.47
N GLY A 347 6.45 14.74 37.10
CA GLY A 347 5.29 13.88 37.34
C GLY A 347 5.52 12.74 38.35
N ARG A 348 6.65 12.75 39.09
CA ARG A 348 6.96 11.67 40.05
C ARG A 348 5.92 11.60 41.17
N GLY A 349 5.35 10.42 41.37
CA GLY A 349 4.33 10.16 42.41
C GLY A 349 2.88 10.40 41.97
N TRP A 350 2.67 10.76 40.70
CA TRP A 350 1.35 10.79 40.08
C TRP A 350 1.13 9.52 39.25
N HIS A 351 -0.10 9.00 39.27
CA HIS A 351 -0.51 7.92 38.40
C HIS A 351 -1.06 8.53 37.10
N LEU A 352 -0.35 8.25 36.01
CA LEU A 352 -0.64 8.73 34.66
C LEU A 352 -1.53 7.75 33.93
N LYS A 353 -2.56 8.26 33.24
CA LYS A 353 -3.38 7.48 32.32
C LYS A 353 -3.62 8.29 31.04
N TYR A 354 -3.25 7.70 29.90
CA TYR A 354 -3.49 8.24 28.57
C TYR A 354 -4.86 7.77 28.05
N TYR A 355 -5.57 8.67 27.36
CA TYR A 355 -6.89 8.47 26.77
C TYR A 355 -6.78 8.70 25.26
N LYS A 356 -6.31 7.68 24.55
CA LYS A 356 -6.01 7.78 23.10
C LYS A 356 -7.24 7.70 22.21
N GLY A 357 -8.29 7.07 22.70
CA GLY A 357 -9.56 6.97 21.98
C GLY A 357 -10.73 7.04 22.94
N LEU A 358 -11.87 7.48 22.44
CA LEU A 358 -13.11 7.68 23.19
C LEU A 358 -13.56 6.38 23.87
N GLY A 359 -13.30 5.23 23.26
CA GLY A 359 -13.59 3.91 23.86
C GLY A 359 -12.80 3.58 25.14
N THR A 360 -11.77 4.36 25.48
CA THR A 360 -10.95 4.18 26.70
C THR A 360 -11.64 4.74 27.94
N SER A 361 -12.52 5.73 27.74
CA SER A 361 -13.29 6.35 28.80
C SER A 361 -14.41 5.42 29.26
N THR A 362 -14.56 5.31 30.58
CA THR A 362 -15.64 4.51 31.16
C THR A 362 -17.00 5.18 30.95
N THR A 363 -18.08 4.42 31.05
CA THR A 363 -19.45 4.97 31.01
C THR A 363 -19.70 6.01 32.11
N ALA A 364 -19.02 5.91 33.26
CA ALA A 364 -19.13 6.90 34.34
C ALA A 364 -18.47 8.23 33.93
N GLU A 365 -17.26 8.19 33.37
CA GLU A 365 -16.57 9.37 32.84
C GLU A 365 -17.34 9.98 31.66
N ALA A 366 -17.93 9.15 30.79
CA ALA A 366 -18.78 9.65 29.72
C ALA A 366 -19.96 10.46 30.28
N LYS A 367 -20.62 9.96 31.33
CA LYS A 367 -21.71 10.70 31.96
C LYS A 367 -21.24 12.00 32.61
N GLU A 368 -20.03 12.02 33.16
CA GLU A 368 -19.38 13.21 33.72
C GLU A 368 -19.14 14.26 32.62
N TYR A 369 -18.52 13.87 31.49
CA TYR A 369 -18.29 14.76 30.35
C TYR A 369 -19.60 15.36 29.82
N PHE A 370 -20.64 14.54 29.67
CA PHE A 370 -21.94 14.99 29.18
C PHE A 370 -22.76 15.77 30.23
N SER A 371 -22.47 15.63 31.53
CA SER A 371 -23.05 16.49 32.57
C SER A 371 -22.46 17.91 32.56
N HIS A 372 -21.22 18.02 32.09
CA HIS A 372 -20.49 19.27 31.89
C HIS A 372 -20.21 19.47 30.40
N LEU A 373 -21.26 19.36 29.58
CA LEU A 373 -21.14 19.40 28.12
C LEU A 373 -20.54 20.73 27.62
N GLU A 374 -20.80 21.84 28.30
CA GLU A 374 -20.27 23.16 27.97
C GLU A 374 -18.73 23.16 28.01
N ASP A 375 -18.11 22.50 28.99
CA ASP A 375 -16.65 22.38 29.11
C ASP A 375 -16.00 21.49 28.04
N HIS A 376 -16.81 20.71 27.31
CA HIS A 376 -16.36 19.74 26.32
C HIS A 376 -16.83 20.09 24.90
N SER A 377 -17.64 21.14 24.73
CA SER A 377 -18.29 21.50 23.47
C SER A 377 -17.72 22.82 22.95
N LEU A 378 -16.95 22.76 21.86
CA LEU A 378 -16.41 23.93 21.20
C LEU A 378 -17.24 24.27 19.95
N SER A 379 -17.60 25.54 19.78
CA SER A 379 -18.20 26.03 18.52
C SER A 379 -17.11 26.36 17.50
N PHE A 380 -17.36 26.10 16.21
CA PHE A 380 -16.52 26.66 15.15
C PHE A 380 -17.03 28.02 14.70
N ASP A 381 -16.17 29.03 14.78
CA ASP A 381 -16.49 30.40 14.39
C ASP A 381 -15.85 30.76 13.05
N TYR A 382 -16.68 31.32 12.16
CA TYR A 382 -16.26 31.85 10.87
C TYR A 382 -15.82 33.31 11.02
N THR A 383 -14.58 33.60 10.63
CA THR A 383 -13.94 34.90 10.76
C THR A 383 -13.82 35.66 9.44
N GLY A 384 -13.95 34.97 8.30
CA GLY A 384 -13.96 35.58 6.97
C GLY A 384 -13.41 34.67 5.87
N ASP A 385 -13.15 35.25 4.70
CA ASP A 385 -12.71 34.50 3.51
C ASP A 385 -11.39 33.73 3.70
N GLY A 386 -10.56 34.10 4.70
CA GLY A 386 -9.36 33.36 5.07
C GLY A 386 -9.63 31.92 5.50
N ASP A 387 -10.78 31.66 6.15
CA ASP A 387 -11.19 30.31 6.55
C ASP A 387 -11.53 29.44 5.34
N ASP A 388 -12.23 30.02 4.35
CA ASP A 388 -12.56 29.35 3.09
C ASP A 388 -11.29 28.99 2.30
N GLU A 389 -10.32 29.91 2.26
CA GLU A 389 -9.03 29.73 1.59
C GLU A 389 -8.16 28.65 2.27
N ASN A 390 -8.11 28.65 3.61
CA ASN A 390 -7.39 27.63 4.39
C ASN A 390 -7.98 26.23 4.17
N MET A 391 -9.31 26.11 4.13
CA MET A 391 -9.99 24.85 3.83
C MET A 391 -9.77 24.40 2.38
N ASP A 392 -9.74 25.31 1.41
CA ASP A 392 -9.39 24.99 0.03
C ASP A 392 -7.94 24.50 -0.08
N MET A 393 -6.97 25.21 0.52
CA MET A 393 -5.55 24.84 0.54
C MET A 393 -5.35 23.41 1.11
N ALA A 394 -6.02 23.09 2.22
CA ALA A 394 -5.88 21.81 2.89
C ALA A 394 -6.41 20.61 2.07
N PHE A 395 -7.55 20.77 1.36
CA PHE A 395 -8.25 19.64 0.73
C PHE A 395 -8.28 19.64 -0.80
N ASN A 396 -7.81 20.70 -1.46
CA ASN A 396 -7.77 20.77 -2.92
C ASN A 396 -6.53 20.04 -3.46
N LYS A 397 -6.71 18.98 -4.24
CA LYS A 397 -5.60 18.17 -4.78
C LYS A 397 -4.59 18.96 -5.61
N LYS A 398 -5.00 20.07 -6.24
CA LYS A 398 -4.12 20.88 -7.10
C LYS A 398 -3.14 21.75 -6.31
N ARG A 399 -3.39 21.98 -5.03
CA ARG A 399 -2.60 22.87 -4.16
C ARG A 399 -1.58 22.10 -3.34
N ALA A 400 -0.94 21.10 -3.98
CA ALA A 400 0.04 20.27 -3.30
C ALA A 400 1.28 21.07 -2.88
N ASP A 401 1.71 22.05 -3.68
CA ASP A 401 2.88 22.88 -3.37
C ASP A 401 2.60 23.85 -2.21
N ASP A 402 1.43 24.50 -2.20
CA ASP A 402 0.99 25.34 -1.07
C ASP A 402 0.99 24.57 0.25
N ARG A 403 0.54 23.30 0.24
CA ARG A 403 0.58 22.45 1.44
C ARG A 403 2.00 22.17 1.93
N LYS A 404 2.98 22.05 1.02
CA LYS A 404 4.38 21.85 1.41
C LYS A 404 4.91 23.08 2.14
N GLU A 405 4.62 24.27 1.61
CA GLU A 405 5.01 25.54 2.24
C GLU A 405 4.33 25.70 3.60
N TRP A 406 3.02 25.44 3.67
CA TRP A 406 2.24 25.47 4.90
C TRP A 406 2.80 24.55 5.99
N ILE A 407 3.10 23.29 5.64
CA ILE A 407 3.65 22.32 6.60
C ILE A 407 5.05 22.74 7.07
N ASN A 408 5.89 23.25 6.17
CA ASN A 408 7.24 23.71 6.52
C ASN A 408 7.26 25.02 7.33
N ALA A 409 6.26 25.89 7.17
CA ALA A 409 6.16 27.16 7.89
C ALA A 409 5.57 27.02 9.30
N SER A 410 4.91 25.91 9.60
CA SER A 410 4.18 25.72 10.86
C SER A 410 5.10 25.50 12.07
N ASN A 411 4.77 26.19 13.18
CA ASN A 411 5.46 26.08 14.46
C ASN A 411 4.87 24.94 15.31
N ASP A 412 5.72 24.06 15.85
CA ASP A 412 5.31 22.90 16.66
C ASP A 412 4.90 23.28 18.09
N GLU A 413 5.21 24.50 18.54
CA GLU A 413 4.82 24.99 19.87
C GLU A 413 3.40 25.54 19.94
N GLU A 414 2.77 25.82 18.79
CA GLU A 414 1.40 26.34 18.74
C GLU A 414 0.38 25.22 18.79
N PHE A 415 -0.61 25.35 19.68
CA PHE A 415 -1.72 24.41 19.84
C PHE A 415 -3.05 25.15 19.94
N VAL A 416 -4.14 24.43 19.69
CA VAL A 416 -5.50 24.97 19.87
C VAL A 416 -5.76 25.12 21.36
N ASP A 417 -6.16 26.33 21.76
CA ASP A 417 -6.52 26.63 23.14
C ASP A 417 -7.95 26.14 23.43
N HIS A 418 -8.05 24.99 24.07
CA HIS A 418 -9.32 24.33 24.41
C HIS A 418 -10.01 24.94 25.64
N SER A 419 -9.43 25.98 26.26
CA SER A 419 -10.06 26.69 27.38
C SER A 419 -11.12 27.71 26.94
N LYS A 420 -11.19 28.01 25.64
CA LYS A 420 -12.16 28.95 25.05
C LYS A 420 -13.42 28.20 24.64
N ASP A 421 -14.56 28.90 24.55
CA ASP A 421 -15.83 28.30 24.11
C ASP A 421 -15.93 28.09 22.58
N ALA A 422 -15.01 28.70 21.81
CA ALA A 422 -15.02 28.66 20.36
C ALA A 422 -13.61 28.61 19.75
N VAL A 423 -13.51 27.95 18.60
CA VAL A 423 -12.28 27.79 17.80
C VAL A 423 -12.55 28.30 16.40
N THR A 424 -11.62 29.06 15.83
CA THR A 424 -11.74 29.53 14.45
C THR A 424 -11.35 28.41 13.47
N TYR A 425 -11.95 28.37 12.27
CA TYR A 425 -11.54 27.40 11.26
C TYR A 425 -10.06 27.55 10.87
N THR A 426 -9.55 28.78 10.84
CA THR A 426 -8.13 29.07 10.64
C THR A 426 -7.25 28.46 11.73
N ASP A 427 -7.59 28.63 13.02
CA ASP A 427 -6.84 28.03 14.12
C ASP A 427 -6.86 26.50 14.02
N PHE A 428 -8.01 25.91 13.71
CA PHE A 428 -8.13 24.46 13.49
C PHE A 428 -7.20 24.00 12.36
N VAL A 429 -7.22 24.66 11.20
CA VAL A 429 -6.34 24.28 10.08
C VAL A 429 -4.87 24.47 10.48
N GLN A 430 -4.49 25.65 10.95
CA GLN A 430 -3.09 26.02 11.15
C GLN A 430 -2.43 25.38 12.37
N LYS A 431 -3.19 24.97 13.40
CA LYS A 431 -2.64 24.45 14.66
C LYS A 431 -2.94 22.96 14.89
N GLU A 432 -4.05 22.45 14.38
CA GLU A 432 -4.45 21.05 14.59
C GLU A 432 -4.31 20.20 13.32
N LEU A 433 -4.92 20.60 12.21
CA LEU A 433 -4.88 19.82 10.96
C LEU A 433 -3.45 19.72 10.39
N VAL A 434 -2.61 20.74 10.60
CA VAL A 434 -1.21 20.70 10.18
C VAL A 434 -0.42 19.58 10.89
N GLN A 435 -0.77 19.27 12.14
CA GLN A 435 -0.09 18.22 12.90
C GLN A 435 -0.42 16.85 12.33
N PHE A 436 -1.67 16.64 11.90
CA PHE A 436 -2.02 15.47 11.10
C PHE A 436 -1.22 15.42 9.80
N ALA A 437 -1.14 16.52 9.05
CA ALA A 437 -0.42 16.55 7.78
C ALA A 437 1.07 16.20 7.95
N LYS A 438 1.73 16.73 8.99
CA LYS A 438 3.10 16.36 9.38
C LYS A 438 3.20 14.87 9.72
N TYR A 439 2.30 14.38 10.57
CA TYR A 439 2.27 12.99 11.02
C TYR A 439 2.04 12.01 9.86
N ASP A 440 1.13 12.31 8.95
CA ASP A 440 0.85 11.52 7.75
C ASP A 440 2.10 11.37 6.88
N VAL A 441 2.85 12.46 6.68
CA VAL A 441 4.08 12.43 5.89
C VAL A 441 5.18 11.61 6.58
N ILE A 442 5.35 11.75 7.91
CA ILE A 442 6.28 10.95 8.72
C ILE A 442 5.98 9.45 8.60
N ARG A 443 4.70 9.09 8.52
CA ARG A 443 4.26 7.68 8.43
C ARG A 443 4.35 7.12 7.02
N ALA A 444 4.17 7.98 6.02
CA ALA A 444 4.12 7.57 4.62
C ALA A 444 5.49 7.49 3.96
N VAL A 445 6.39 8.43 4.28
CA VAL A 445 7.71 8.59 3.65
C VAL A 445 8.79 7.97 4.55
N PRO A 446 9.65 7.08 4.03
CA PRO A 446 10.73 6.50 4.83
C PRO A 446 11.93 7.45 4.99
N SER A 447 12.81 7.11 5.93
CA SER A 447 14.11 7.78 6.08
C SER A 447 15.13 7.24 5.09
N VAL A 448 16.04 8.12 4.63
CA VAL A 448 17.18 7.76 3.79
C VAL A 448 18.16 6.83 4.52
N VAL A 449 18.21 6.89 5.86
CA VAL A 449 19.20 6.19 6.68
C VAL A 449 18.90 4.68 6.73
N ASP A 450 17.68 4.30 7.09
CA ASP A 450 17.28 2.88 7.23
C ASP A 450 16.30 2.40 6.16
N GLY A 451 15.77 3.29 5.33
CA GLY A 451 14.75 2.94 4.34
C GLY A 451 13.40 2.54 4.94
N PHE A 452 13.18 2.79 6.24
CA PHE A 452 11.97 2.36 6.94
C PHE A 452 10.99 3.48 7.21
N LYS A 453 9.71 3.12 7.13
CA LYS A 453 8.61 3.83 7.78
C LYS A 453 8.61 3.49 9.28
N PRO A 454 8.05 4.36 10.14
CA PRO A 454 8.00 4.11 11.60
C PRO A 454 7.42 2.72 11.97
N VAL A 455 6.36 2.28 11.28
CA VAL A 455 5.76 0.95 11.53
C VAL A 455 6.74 -0.20 11.26
N GLN A 456 7.56 -0.11 10.20
CA GLN A 456 8.56 -1.12 9.86
C GLN A 456 9.69 -1.11 10.90
N ARG A 457 10.09 0.08 11.36
CA ARG A 457 11.10 0.26 12.41
C ARG A 457 10.67 -0.36 13.74
N LYS A 458 9.42 -0.12 14.16
CA LYS A 458 8.80 -0.73 15.35
C LYS A 458 8.80 -2.26 15.27
N ILE A 459 8.48 -2.82 14.10
CA ILE A 459 8.51 -4.27 13.85
C ILE A 459 9.94 -4.82 14.00
N MET A 460 10.91 -4.21 13.31
CA MET A 460 12.30 -4.69 13.33
C MET A 460 12.93 -4.56 14.72
N TRP A 461 12.70 -3.44 15.42
CA TRP A 461 13.14 -3.25 16.80
C TRP A 461 12.57 -4.31 17.74
N SER A 462 11.28 -4.60 17.63
CA SER A 462 10.64 -5.65 18.44
C SER A 462 11.19 -7.04 18.11
N ALA A 463 11.48 -7.33 16.84
CA ALA A 463 12.10 -8.59 16.42
C ALA A 463 13.52 -8.75 17.00
N PHE A 464 14.29 -7.65 17.02
CA PHE A 464 15.63 -7.57 17.57
C PHE A 464 15.65 -7.72 19.09
N ARG A 465 14.78 -6.99 19.79
CA ARG A 465 14.63 -7.06 21.25
C ARG A 465 14.21 -8.45 21.73
N ARG A 466 13.30 -9.11 20.98
CA ARG A 466 12.86 -10.47 21.29
C ARG A 466 13.88 -11.55 20.89
N ASN A 467 14.85 -11.21 20.06
CA ASN A 467 15.76 -12.16 19.42
C ASN A 467 14.98 -13.28 18.70
N LEU A 468 14.12 -12.90 17.76
CA LEU A 468 13.13 -13.77 17.11
C LEU A 468 13.77 -14.83 16.18
N LYS A 469 14.40 -15.84 16.76
CA LYS A 469 15.05 -16.96 16.04
C LYS A 469 14.08 -18.08 15.67
N SER A 470 13.08 -18.33 16.51
CA SER A 470 12.05 -19.36 16.28
C SER A 470 10.81 -18.77 15.65
N ASP A 471 10.15 -19.54 14.79
CA ASP A 471 8.89 -19.17 14.16
C ASP A 471 7.82 -18.77 15.19
N MET A 472 7.20 -17.62 14.96
CA MET A 472 6.10 -17.07 15.75
C MET A 472 4.93 -16.69 14.86
N LYS A 473 3.70 -16.91 15.32
CA LYS A 473 2.51 -16.48 14.56
C LYS A 473 2.53 -14.98 14.35
N VAL A 474 2.22 -14.53 13.14
CA VAL A 474 2.19 -13.09 12.81
C VAL A 474 1.23 -12.32 13.73
N ALA A 475 0.05 -12.88 14.04
CA ALA A 475 -0.89 -12.26 14.98
C ALA A 475 -0.31 -12.09 16.41
N GLN A 476 0.45 -13.07 16.90
CA GLN A 476 1.09 -12.99 18.22
C GLN A 476 2.26 -12.01 18.22
N PHE A 477 3.02 -11.99 17.12
CA PHE A 477 4.13 -11.07 16.97
C PHE A 477 3.64 -9.63 16.85
N ALA A 478 2.55 -9.38 16.12
CA ALA A 478 1.91 -8.06 16.05
C ALA A 478 1.45 -7.57 17.43
N GLY A 479 0.81 -8.43 18.25
CA GLY A 479 0.46 -8.07 19.63
C GLY A 479 1.67 -7.72 20.49
N TYR A 480 2.77 -8.47 20.35
CA TYR A 480 4.03 -8.18 21.04
C TYR A 480 4.64 -6.84 20.62
N VAL A 481 4.67 -6.56 19.30
CA VAL A 481 5.15 -5.29 18.76
C VAL A 481 4.28 -4.15 19.28
N SER A 482 2.95 -4.32 19.27
CA SER A 482 2.00 -3.32 19.74
C SER A 482 2.26 -2.89 21.18
N GLU A 483 2.39 -3.89 22.08
CA GLU A 483 2.69 -3.68 23.50
C GLU A 483 4.05 -3.02 23.74
N HIS A 484 5.11 -3.49 23.07
CA HIS A 484 6.47 -3.11 23.42
C HIS A 484 6.95 -1.83 22.72
N SER A 485 6.40 -1.51 21.55
CA SER A 485 6.79 -0.33 20.76
C SER A 485 5.79 0.82 20.88
N ALA A 486 4.84 0.74 21.81
CA ALA A 486 3.79 1.75 21.98
C ALA A 486 3.08 2.06 20.64
N TYR A 487 2.66 1.01 19.91
CA TYR A 487 1.98 1.22 18.63
C TYR A 487 0.49 1.46 18.86
N HIS A 488 0.03 2.67 18.62
CA HIS A 488 -1.35 3.07 18.95
C HIS A 488 -2.37 2.77 17.85
N HIS A 489 -1.93 2.21 16.73
CA HIS A 489 -2.79 1.98 15.59
C HIS A 489 -3.25 0.52 15.56
N GLY A 490 -4.37 0.27 14.88
CA GLY A 490 -4.94 -1.07 14.83
C GLY A 490 -3.93 -2.14 14.38
N GLU A 491 -3.91 -3.27 15.10
CA GLU A 491 -2.99 -4.39 14.84
C GLU A 491 -3.10 -4.94 13.41
N THR A 492 -4.24 -4.76 12.74
CA THR A 492 -4.44 -5.16 11.34
C THR A 492 -3.43 -4.51 10.40
N SER A 493 -3.14 -3.22 10.60
CA SER A 493 -2.13 -2.50 9.80
C SER A 493 -0.73 -3.06 10.07
N LEU A 494 -0.44 -3.34 11.35
CA LEU A 494 0.83 -3.91 11.78
C LEU A 494 1.06 -5.33 11.21
N GLN A 495 0.02 -6.16 11.19
CA GLN A 495 0.04 -7.48 10.57
C GLN A 495 0.30 -7.38 9.07
N GLY A 496 -0.34 -6.43 8.38
CA GLY A 496 -0.07 -6.15 6.97
C GLY A 496 1.38 -5.72 6.72
N ALA A 497 1.93 -4.86 7.56
CA ALA A 497 3.33 -4.43 7.47
C ALA A 497 4.33 -5.57 7.73
N ILE A 498 4.05 -6.45 8.70
CA ILE A 498 4.86 -7.67 8.96
C ILE A 498 4.85 -8.59 7.73
N ILE A 499 3.67 -8.80 7.13
CA ILE A 499 3.53 -9.61 5.92
C ILE A 499 4.35 -8.99 4.78
N GLY A 500 4.22 -7.68 4.57
CA GLY A 500 4.98 -6.95 3.56
C GLY A 500 6.50 -7.04 3.73
N LEU A 501 7.02 -7.01 4.96
CA LEU A 501 8.46 -7.17 5.25
C LEU A 501 8.98 -8.60 5.00
N ALA A 502 8.10 -9.59 5.01
CA ALA A 502 8.44 -11.01 4.79
C ALA A 502 8.25 -11.47 3.34
N GLN A 503 7.49 -10.72 2.53
CA GLN A 503 7.23 -11.05 1.12
C GLN A 503 8.52 -11.08 0.29
N ASN A 504 8.62 -12.09 -0.58
CA ASN A 504 9.80 -12.40 -1.39
C ASN A 504 9.48 -12.81 -2.84
N PHE A 505 8.27 -12.53 -3.34
CA PHE A 505 7.90 -12.80 -4.73
C PHE A 505 8.40 -11.68 -5.67
N VAL A 506 8.46 -11.95 -6.98
CA VAL A 506 8.96 -11.00 -7.99
C VAL A 506 8.17 -9.68 -7.94
N GLY A 507 8.88 -8.57 -7.70
CA GLY A 507 8.29 -7.23 -7.56
C GLY A 507 7.92 -6.80 -6.14
N SER A 508 8.23 -7.61 -5.13
CA SER A 508 8.17 -7.25 -3.70
C SER A 508 9.55 -6.78 -3.19
N ASN A 509 10.14 -7.46 -2.19
CA ASN A 509 11.46 -7.12 -1.64
C ASN A 509 12.58 -7.88 -2.36
N ASN A 510 13.72 -7.21 -2.62
CA ASN A 510 14.93 -7.90 -3.08
C ASN A 510 15.61 -8.65 -1.93
N VAL A 511 15.57 -8.09 -0.72
CA VAL A 511 16.12 -8.71 0.49
C VAL A 511 15.03 -8.69 1.57
N ALA A 512 14.36 -9.83 1.76
CA ALA A 512 13.39 -10.01 2.83
C ALA A 512 14.12 -10.15 4.19
N LEU A 513 13.75 -9.31 5.16
CA LEU A 513 14.35 -9.30 6.50
C LEU A 513 13.67 -10.30 7.45
N LEU A 514 12.44 -10.67 7.11
CA LEU A 514 11.65 -11.66 7.80
C LEU A 514 11.41 -12.86 6.88
N VAL A 515 11.36 -14.04 7.48
CA VAL A 515 11.11 -15.28 6.75
C VAL A 515 9.61 -15.47 6.56
N PRO A 516 9.13 -15.72 5.32
CA PRO A 516 7.73 -16.05 5.07
C PRO A 516 7.44 -17.53 5.37
N SER A 517 7.31 -17.90 6.64
CA SER A 517 6.95 -19.28 7.05
C SER A 517 5.44 -19.51 6.92
N GLY A 518 4.99 -19.78 5.70
CA GLY A 518 3.59 -20.02 5.35
C GLY A 518 3.18 -19.30 4.06
N GLN A 519 1.89 -19.05 3.88
CA GLN A 519 1.36 -18.38 2.70
C GLN A 519 1.31 -16.85 2.91
N PHE A 520 2.41 -16.16 2.59
CA PHE A 520 2.57 -14.70 2.72
C PHE A 520 2.09 -13.91 1.48
N GLY A 521 1.35 -14.58 0.60
CA GLY A 521 0.88 -14.06 -0.67
C GLY A 521 1.90 -14.29 -1.79
N THR A 522 1.42 -14.20 -3.02
CA THR A 522 2.16 -14.58 -4.22
C THR A 522 2.09 -13.46 -5.26
N ARG A 523 2.78 -13.65 -6.38
CA ARG A 523 2.70 -12.69 -7.50
C ARG A 523 1.33 -12.67 -8.19
N LEU A 524 0.46 -13.65 -7.91
CA LEU A 524 -0.85 -13.78 -8.56
C LEU A 524 -1.73 -12.56 -8.30
N GLN A 525 -1.71 -12.04 -7.06
CA GLN A 525 -2.48 -10.88 -6.62
C GLN A 525 -1.61 -9.82 -5.92
N GLY A 526 -0.29 -9.84 -6.16
CA GLY A 526 0.65 -8.90 -5.54
C GLY A 526 0.65 -8.97 -4.02
N GLY A 527 0.54 -10.17 -3.45
CA GLY A 527 0.56 -10.40 -2.00
C GLY A 527 -0.78 -10.24 -1.29
N LYS A 528 -1.86 -9.83 -1.97
CA LYS A 528 -3.21 -9.72 -1.38
C LYS A 528 -3.83 -11.08 -1.04
N ASP A 529 -3.33 -12.14 -1.65
CA ASP A 529 -3.67 -13.55 -1.43
C ASP A 529 -2.97 -14.15 -0.19
N ALA A 530 -2.31 -13.32 0.63
CA ALA A 530 -1.74 -13.76 1.90
C ALA A 530 -2.81 -14.37 2.82
N ALA A 531 -2.46 -15.48 3.45
CA ALA A 531 -3.31 -16.11 4.44
C ALA A 531 -3.44 -15.22 5.69
N SER A 532 -4.54 -15.38 6.43
CA SER A 532 -4.76 -14.65 7.69
C SER A 532 -3.55 -14.80 8.64
N SER A 533 -3.19 -13.69 9.29
CA SER A 533 -2.11 -13.56 10.29
C SER A 533 -2.15 -14.59 11.42
N ARG A 534 -3.28 -15.25 11.63
CA ARG A 534 -3.48 -16.33 12.62
C ARG A 534 -2.87 -17.66 12.21
N TYR A 535 -2.63 -17.88 10.92
CA TYR A 535 -2.15 -19.15 10.36
C TYR A 535 -0.69 -19.12 9.90
N ILE A 536 -0.16 -17.93 9.62
CA ILE A 536 1.19 -17.74 9.11
C ILE A 536 2.17 -17.40 10.23
N TYR A 537 3.41 -17.81 10.05
CA TYR A 537 4.48 -17.64 11.02
C TYR A 537 5.63 -16.87 10.41
N THR A 538 6.39 -16.18 11.23
CA THR A 538 7.59 -15.48 10.79
C THR A 538 8.67 -15.54 11.86
N ARG A 539 9.90 -15.31 11.41
CA ARG A 539 11.12 -15.18 12.22
C ARG A 539 12.10 -14.27 11.50
N LEU A 540 13.14 -13.85 12.21
CA LEU A 540 14.21 -13.05 11.62
C LEU A 540 15.03 -13.89 10.62
N GLU A 541 15.33 -13.33 9.45
CA GLU A 541 16.29 -13.94 8.52
C GLU A 541 17.72 -13.70 9.02
N LYS A 542 18.64 -14.63 8.73
CA LYS A 542 20.03 -14.55 9.20
C LYS A 542 20.72 -13.27 8.70
N ILE A 543 20.42 -12.85 7.47
CA ILE A 543 20.98 -11.63 6.86
C ILE A 543 20.57 -10.36 7.60
N ALA A 544 19.41 -10.35 8.29
CA ALA A 544 18.92 -9.14 8.94
C ALA A 544 19.83 -8.67 10.09
N ARG A 545 20.47 -9.56 10.85
CA ARG A 545 21.48 -9.16 11.88
C ARG A 545 22.88 -8.90 11.31
N LEU A 546 23.15 -9.26 10.06
CA LEU A 546 24.35 -8.82 9.35
C LEU A 546 24.16 -7.40 8.80
N ILE A 547 22.94 -7.10 8.32
CA ILE A 547 22.57 -5.76 7.87
C ILE A 547 22.47 -4.80 9.06
N PHE A 548 21.78 -5.20 10.13
CA PHE A 548 21.65 -4.44 11.36
C PHE A 548 22.56 -5.04 12.43
N HIS A 549 23.83 -4.65 12.39
CA HIS A 549 24.88 -5.26 13.21
C HIS A 549 24.65 -4.98 14.71
N PRO A 550 24.67 -5.99 15.61
CA PRO A 550 24.39 -5.81 17.04
C PRO A 550 25.29 -4.79 17.76
N HIS A 551 26.52 -4.61 17.29
CA HIS A 551 27.46 -3.61 17.82
C HIS A 551 27.07 -2.16 17.53
N ASP A 552 26.14 -1.92 16.60
CA ASP A 552 25.61 -0.59 16.33
C ASP A 552 24.45 -0.24 17.27
N ASP A 553 23.74 -1.23 17.83
CA ASP A 553 22.56 -1.04 18.70
C ASP A 553 22.82 -0.02 19.85
N PRO A 554 23.96 -0.06 20.58
CA PRO A 554 24.23 0.90 21.67
C PRO A 554 24.50 2.35 21.21
N LEU A 555 24.74 2.57 19.91
CA LEU A 555 25.04 3.88 19.33
C LEU A 555 23.77 4.61 18.84
N LEU A 556 22.64 3.92 18.83
CA LEU A 556 21.38 4.43 18.31
C LEU A 556 20.68 5.32 19.34
N GLU A 557 20.00 6.36 18.85
CA GLU A 557 19.21 7.26 19.68
C GLU A 557 17.81 6.67 19.89
N TYR A 558 17.60 6.00 21.02
CA TYR A 558 16.32 5.44 21.42
C TYR A 558 15.34 6.50 21.90
N GLN A 559 14.09 6.42 21.42
CA GLN A 559 13.04 7.34 21.82
C GLN A 559 12.33 6.84 23.09
N LEU A 560 11.71 7.78 23.81
CA LEU A 560 10.89 7.52 24.99
C LEU A 560 9.46 7.93 24.69
N GLU A 561 8.53 6.99 24.78
CA GLU A 561 7.10 7.22 24.59
C GLU A 561 6.36 6.64 25.80
N GLU A 562 5.49 7.44 26.44
CA GLU A 562 4.76 7.06 27.66
C GLU A 562 5.66 6.56 28.82
N GLY A 563 6.91 7.02 28.87
CA GLY A 563 7.90 6.57 29.87
C GLY A 563 8.54 5.21 29.57
N GLN A 564 8.19 4.60 28.43
CA GLN A 564 8.78 3.37 27.93
C GLN A 564 9.78 3.68 26.82
N GLN A 565 10.94 3.02 26.86
CA GLN A 565 11.89 3.06 25.76
C GLN A 565 11.33 2.28 24.57
N ILE A 566 11.24 2.94 23.42
CA ILE A 566 10.72 2.39 22.17
C ILE A 566 11.85 2.25 21.15
N GLU A 567 11.52 2.15 19.86
CA GLU A 567 12.49 2.07 18.78
C GLU A 567 13.40 3.30 18.68
N PRO A 568 14.58 3.18 18.06
CA PRO A 568 15.40 4.34 17.79
C PRO A 568 14.81 5.23 16.71
N ARG A 569 15.28 6.48 16.63
CA ARG A 569 14.89 7.43 15.57
C ARG A 569 15.03 6.81 14.18
N TRP A 570 16.14 6.13 13.95
CA TRP A 570 16.40 5.27 12.80
C TRP A 570 17.40 4.18 13.20
N PHE A 571 17.46 3.10 12.43
CA PHE A 571 18.57 2.16 12.52
C PHE A 571 19.72 2.61 11.62
N MET A 572 20.94 2.16 11.90
CA MET A 572 22.08 2.35 11.00
C MET A 572 22.46 1.01 10.36
N PRO A 573 21.85 0.62 9.23
CA PRO A 573 22.23 -0.61 8.54
C PRO A 573 23.63 -0.50 7.91
N THR A 574 24.25 -1.64 7.61
CA THR A 574 25.51 -1.73 6.86
C THR A 574 25.33 -1.47 5.36
N LEU A 575 24.10 -1.65 4.84
CA LEU A 575 23.69 -1.39 3.46
C LEU A 575 22.50 -0.41 3.41
N PRO A 576 22.40 0.45 2.38
CA PRO A 576 21.28 1.36 2.22
C PRO A 576 20.02 0.57 1.82
N MET A 577 19.25 0.14 2.83
CA MET A 577 18.03 -0.67 2.65
C MET A 577 17.00 0.02 1.75
N LEU A 578 17.00 1.36 1.73
CA LEU A 578 16.15 2.16 0.86
C LEU A 578 16.37 1.82 -0.63
N LEU A 579 17.63 1.69 -1.07
CA LEU A 579 17.97 1.31 -2.45
C LEU A 579 17.72 -0.19 -2.69
N LEU A 580 17.90 -1.04 -1.69
CA LEU A 580 17.72 -2.48 -1.86
C LEU A 580 16.26 -2.89 -2.08
N ASN A 581 15.35 -2.42 -1.23
CA ASN A 581 13.94 -2.82 -1.26
C ASN A 581 13.03 -1.76 -1.89
N GLY A 582 13.59 -0.62 -2.30
CA GLY A 582 12.82 0.50 -2.82
C GLY A 582 11.91 1.11 -1.75
N ALA A 583 11.12 2.09 -2.17
CA ALA A 583 10.13 2.70 -1.31
C ALA A 583 9.01 3.34 -2.11
N GLU A 584 7.78 3.18 -1.63
CA GLU A 584 6.62 3.92 -2.11
C GLU A 584 5.86 4.51 -0.93
N GLY A 585 5.54 5.79 -1.03
CA GLY A 585 4.84 6.53 0.01
C GLY A 585 4.06 7.70 -0.58
N ILE A 586 2.83 7.89 -0.09
CA ILE A 586 2.00 9.05 -0.42
C ILE A 586 1.58 9.65 0.90
N GLY A 587 2.00 10.88 1.15
CA GLY A 587 1.58 11.68 2.29
C GLY A 587 0.96 13.00 1.82
N THR A 588 0.55 13.82 2.78
CA THR A 588 -0.06 15.12 2.50
C THR A 588 0.92 16.07 1.83
N GLY A 589 0.75 16.30 0.51
CA GLY A 589 1.61 17.21 -0.27
C GLY A 589 2.88 16.56 -0.84
N TRP A 590 3.31 15.41 -0.33
CA TRP A 590 4.48 14.67 -0.83
C TRP A 590 4.14 13.27 -1.31
N SER A 591 4.91 12.80 -2.27
CA SER A 591 4.94 11.38 -2.63
C SER A 591 6.38 11.00 -2.92
N THR A 592 6.68 9.73 -2.81
CA THR A 592 7.99 9.17 -3.12
C THR A 592 7.83 7.83 -3.80
N SER A 593 8.68 7.56 -4.77
CA SER A 593 8.71 6.32 -5.53
C SER A 593 10.15 6.03 -5.94
N LEU A 594 10.73 5.02 -5.32
CA LEU A 594 12.06 4.52 -5.63
C LEU A 594 11.96 3.02 -5.94
N PRO A 595 12.48 2.57 -7.09
CA PRO A 595 12.52 1.15 -7.42
C PRO A 595 13.59 0.42 -6.61
N ASN A 596 13.63 -0.89 -6.77
CA ASN A 596 14.63 -1.72 -6.10
C ASN A 596 15.91 -1.78 -6.94
N TYR A 597 17.06 -1.92 -6.30
CA TYR A 597 18.38 -2.06 -6.95
C TYR A 597 19.07 -3.36 -6.56
N HIS A 598 20.05 -3.76 -7.36
CA HIS A 598 20.75 -5.03 -7.18
C HIS A 598 21.69 -4.98 -5.95
N PRO A 599 21.57 -5.86 -4.95
CA PRO A 599 22.38 -5.79 -3.74
C PRO A 599 23.90 -5.83 -3.98
N ARG A 600 24.36 -6.62 -4.95
CA ARG A 600 25.79 -6.69 -5.30
C ARG A 600 26.31 -5.41 -5.97
N GLU A 601 25.48 -4.70 -6.74
CA GLU A 601 25.89 -3.43 -7.36
C GLU A 601 26.00 -2.33 -6.30
N VAL A 602 25.03 -2.28 -5.38
CA VAL A 602 25.08 -1.39 -4.21
C VAL A 602 26.35 -1.65 -3.39
N ILE A 603 26.66 -2.91 -3.09
CA ILE A 603 27.90 -3.27 -2.36
C ILE A 603 29.15 -2.89 -3.15
N ALA A 604 29.17 -3.13 -4.47
CA ALA A 604 30.30 -2.74 -5.31
C ALA A 604 30.53 -1.22 -5.26
N ASN A 605 29.46 -0.42 -5.33
CA ASN A 605 29.53 1.03 -5.22
C ASN A 605 29.96 1.51 -3.82
N LEU A 606 29.53 0.86 -2.74
CA LEU A 606 30.05 1.14 -1.40
C LEU A 606 31.54 0.84 -1.28
N LYS A 607 32.01 -0.29 -1.86
CA LYS A 607 33.44 -0.60 -1.91
C LYS A 607 34.24 0.40 -2.75
N ARG A 608 33.65 0.95 -3.83
CA ARG A 608 34.25 2.07 -4.60
C ARG A 608 34.37 3.32 -3.74
N PHE A 609 33.31 3.69 -3.02
CA PHE A 609 33.31 4.82 -2.10
C PHE A 609 34.42 4.69 -1.04
N LEU A 610 34.57 3.50 -0.42
CA LEU A 610 35.65 3.22 0.54
C LEU A 610 37.07 3.35 -0.05
N ARG A 611 37.21 3.18 -1.37
CA ARG A 611 38.47 3.36 -2.12
C ARG A 611 38.64 4.78 -2.67
N CYS A 612 37.73 5.70 -2.34
CA CYS A 612 37.66 7.04 -2.90
C CYS A 612 37.51 7.06 -4.44
N GLU A 613 36.85 6.04 -5.00
CA GLU A 613 36.48 5.97 -6.41
C GLU A 613 35.08 6.56 -6.62
N PRO A 614 34.79 7.16 -7.79
CA PRO A 614 33.46 7.68 -8.09
C PRO A 614 32.42 6.56 -8.15
N VAL A 615 31.24 6.82 -7.57
CA VAL A 615 30.08 5.92 -7.60
C VAL A 615 29.56 5.78 -9.02
N GLN A 616 29.25 4.55 -9.45
CA GLN A 616 28.70 4.27 -10.77
C GLN A 616 27.16 4.31 -10.76
N GLU A 617 26.58 4.71 -11.88
CA GLU A 617 25.13 4.65 -12.11
C GLU A 617 24.63 3.20 -11.99
N MET A 618 23.47 3.02 -11.36
CA MET A 618 22.87 1.71 -11.13
C MET A 618 21.54 1.60 -11.88
N CYS A 619 21.24 0.40 -12.36
CA CYS A 619 19.96 0.13 -13.00
C CYS A 619 18.99 -0.51 -12.01
N PRO A 620 17.69 -0.16 -12.04
CA PRO A 620 16.68 -0.86 -11.26
C PRO A 620 16.69 -2.36 -11.56
N TRP A 621 16.50 -3.15 -10.51
CA TRP A 621 16.56 -4.60 -10.58
C TRP A 621 15.63 -5.23 -9.54
N TYR A 622 14.93 -6.29 -9.94
CA TYR A 622 13.99 -7.02 -9.09
C TYR A 622 14.36 -8.50 -9.00
N ALA A 623 14.43 -9.02 -7.78
CA ALA A 623 14.78 -10.41 -7.53
C ALA A 623 13.84 -11.39 -8.27
N GLY A 624 14.44 -12.26 -9.09
CA GLY A 624 13.72 -13.30 -9.84
C GLY A 624 12.98 -12.85 -11.10
N PHE A 625 13.02 -11.55 -11.44
CA PHE A 625 12.42 -11.04 -12.68
C PHE A 625 13.23 -11.49 -13.90
N LYS A 626 12.54 -12.01 -14.93
CA LYS A 626 13.17 -12.52 -16.16
C LYS A 626 13.08 -11.57 -17.35
N GLY A 627 12.30 -10.51 -17.23
CA GLY A 627 12.15 -9.51 -18.30
C GLY A 627 13.33 -8.55 -18.36
N SER A 628 13.21 -7.52 -19.18
CA SER A 628 14.24 -6.49 -19.34
C SER A 628 13.78 -5.15 -18.78
N LEU A 629 14.73 -4.44 -18.16
CA LEU A 629 14.58 -3.06 -17.72
C LEU A 629 15.50 -2.22 -18.60
N VAL A 630 14.92 -1.34 -19.41
CA VAL A 630 15.65 -0.52 -20.39
C VAL A 630 15.40 0.95 -20.07
N LEU A 631 16.42 1.79 -20.21
CA LEU A 631 16.26 3.24 -20.05
C LEU A 631 15.22 3.74 -21.06
N SER A 632 14.22 4.49 -20.60
CA SER A 632 13.18 4.99 -21.49
C SER A 632 13.73 6.14 -22.34
N CYS A 633 13.45 6.14 -23.64
CA CYS A 633 13.87 7.20 -24.57
C CYS A 633 13.02 8.48 -24.42
N ASP A 634 11.77 8.35 -23.96
CA ASP A 634 10.78 9.43 -23.97
C ASP A 634 10.54 10.05 -22.60
N LYS A 635 10.96 9.36 -21.52
CA LYS A 635 10.66 9.71 -20.14
C LYS A 635 11.88 9.50 -19.27
N VAL A 636 12.00 10.32 -18.22
CA VAL A 636 13.02 10.08 -17.18
C VAL A 636 12.57 8.88 -16.34
N GLY A 637 13.20 7.73 -16.57
CA GLY A 637 12.86 6.46 -15.94
C GLY A 637 13.19 5.26 -16.81
N TYR A 638 12.59 4.11 -16.47
CA TYR A 638 12.85 2.83 -17.12
C TYR A 638 11.57 2.23 -17.68
N ASP A 639 11.67 1.63 -18.86
CA ASP A 639 10.66 0.75 -19.42
C ASP A 639 10.86 -0.66 -18.88
N VAL A 640 9.79 -1.23 -18.32
CA VAL A 640 9.76 -2.59 -17.78
C VAL A 640 9.08 -3.50 -18.79
N ILE A 641 9.83 -4.40 -19.38
CA ILE A 641 9.39 -5.19 -20.52
C ILE A 641 9.23 -6.65 -20.07
N GLY A 642 8.01 -7.18 -20.24
CA GLY A 642 7.72 -8.60 -20.08
C GLY A 642 8.25 -9.44 -21.24
N VAL A 643 8.14 -10.76 -21.13
CA VAL A 643 8.65 -11.69 -22.15
C VAL A 643 7.48 -12.32 -22.89
N ILE A 644 7.48 -12.15 -24.21
CA ILE A 644 6.55 -12.81 -25.14
C ILE A 644 7.33 -13.41 -26.30
N GLU A 645 7.09 -14.69 -26.59
CA GLU A 645 7.74 -15.42 -27.67
C GLU A 645 6.68 -16.00 -28.63
N LYS A 646 6.96 -15.93 -29.94
CA LYS A 646 6.15 -16.61 -30.96
C LYS A 646 6.67 -18.04 -31.13
N ARG A 647 5.85 -19.04 -30.79
CA ARG A 647 6.19 -20.47 -30.96
C ARG A 647 5.73 -21.03 -32.30
N GLY A 648 4.70 -20.44 -32.91
CA GLY A 648 4.12 -20.91 -34.17
C GLY A 648 3.32 -19.82 -34.89
N PRO A 649 2.68 -20.15 -36.03
CA PRO A 649 1.90 -19.18 -36.81
C PRO A 649 0.67 -18.66 -36.06
N THR A 650 0.15 -19.44 -35.11
CA THR A 650 -1.09 -19.15 -34.36
C THR A 650 -0.90 -19.18 -32.84
N THR A 651 0.35 -19.27 -32.36
CA THR A 651 0.62 -19.49 -30.93
C THR A 651 1.68 -18.54 -30.39
N LEU A 652 1.33 -17.83 -29.31
CA LEU A 652 2.18 -16.93 -28.55
C LEU A 652 2.33 -17.42 -27.11
N GLU A 653 3.53 -17.34 -26.55
CA GLU A 653 3.84 -17.68 -25.16
C GLU A 653 4.25 -16.42 -24.39
N ILE A 654 3.54 -16.12 -23.30
CA ILE A 654 3.90 -15.03 -22.38
C ILE A 654 4.48 -15.67 -21.12
N THR A 655 5.79 -15.52 -20.90
CA THR A 655 6.53 -16.17 -19.80
C THR A 655 6.91 -15.21 -18.67
N GLU A 656 6.74 -13.90 -18.87
CA GLU A 656 6.98 -12.89 -17.85
C GLU A 656 6.12 -11.65 -18.06
N LEU A 657 5.57 -11.12 -16.96
CA LEU A 657 4.82 -9.86 -16.96
C LEU A 657 5.68 -8.72 -16.40
N PRO A 658 5.46 -7.46 -16.82
CA PRO A 658 6.10 -6.31 -16.20
C PRO A 658 5.92 -6.30 -14.67
N VAL A 659 6.93 -5.79 -13.97
CA VAL A 659 6.90 -5.65 -12.51
C VAL A 659 5.66 -4.85 -12.09
N LYS A 660 5.01 -5.28 -11.01
CA LYS A 660 3.71 -4.77 -10.50
C LYS A 660 2.49 -5.01 -11.40
N LYS A 661 2.60 -5.79 -12.47
CA LYS A 661 1.45 -6.42 -13.13
C LYS A 661 1.26 -7.84 -12.61
N TRP A 662 0.16 -8.05 -11.89
CA TRP A 662 -0.16 -9.32 -11.25
C TRP A 662 -0.92 -10.24 -12.21
N THR A 663 -0.74 -11.55 -12.05
CA THR A 663 -1.25 -12.54 -12.99
C THR A 663 -2.78 -12.51 -13.12
N GLN A 664 -3.49 -12.38 -12.00
CA GLN A 664 -4.96 -12.35 -11.99
C GLN A 664 -5.49 -11.06 -12.61
N ASP A 665 -4.94 -9.91 -12.21
CA ASP A 665 -5.32 -8.60 -12.75
C ASP A 665 -5.06 -8.52 -14.26
N TYR A 666 -3.95 -9.09 -14.73
CA TYR A 666 -3.62 -9.15 -16.16
C TYR A 666 -4.59 -10.06 -16.93
N LYS A 667 -4.94 -11.22 -16.37
CA LYS A 667 -5.92 -12.14 -16.95
C LYS A 667 -7.27 -11.46 -17.14
N GLU A 668 -7.79 -10.82 -16.10
CA GLU A 668 -9.13 -10.19 -16.11
C GLU A 668 -9.15 -8.92 -16.98
N ALA A 669 -8.18 -8.03 -16.81
CA ALA A 669 -8.21 -6.71 -17.46
C ALA A 669 -7.68 -6.70 -18.90
N VAL A 670 -6.88 -7.71 -19.29
CA VAL A 670 -6.23 -7.76 -20.62
C VAL A 670 -6.73 -8.97 -21.41
N LEU A 671 -6.44 -10.19 -20.97
CA LEU A 671 -6.72 -11.38 -21.78
C LEU A 671 -8.22 -11.67 -21.94
N GLN A 672 -9.00 -11.60 -20.85
CA GLN A 672 -10.46 -11.80 -20.92
C GLN A 672 -11.15 -10.70 -21.73
N ALA A 673 -10.67 -9.46 -21.63
CA ALA A 673 -11.19 -8.36 -22.44
C ALA A 673 -10.91 -8.57 -23.94
N MET A 674 -9.74 -9.11 -24.30
CA MET A 674 -9.38 -9.45 -25.68
C MET A 674 -10.16 -10.66 -26.24
N LEU A 675 -10.59 -11.58 -25.36
CA LEU A 675 -11.39 -12.75 -25.71
C LEU A 675 -12.89 -12.43 -25.84
N SER A 676 -13.39 -11.45 -25.09
CA SER A 676 -14.81 -11.05 -25.11
C SER A 676 -15.27 -10.70 -26.53
N THR A 677 -16.55 -10.92 -26.83
CA THR A 677 -17.20 -10.51 -28.09
C THR A 677 -17.80 -9.10 -28.02
N ASP A 678 -18.07 -8.60 -26.82
CA ASP A 678 -18.73 -7.31 -26.59
C ASP A 678 -17.76 -6.30 -25.95
N GLY A 679 -17.58 -5.14 -26.60
CA GLY A 679 -16.79 -3.99 -26.10
C GLY A 679 -15.65 -3.53 -27.03
N PRO A 680 -15.04 -2.36 -26.78
CA PRO A 680 -13.89 -1.88 -27.55
C PRO A 680 -12.64 -2.72 -27.23
N GLY A 681 -12.15 -3.49 -28.21
CA GLY A 681 -11.00 -4.41 -28.06
C GLY A 681 -11.37 -5.90 -28.07
N SER A 682 -12.62 -6.24 -28.37
CA SER A 682 -13.12 -7.62 -28.51
C SER A 682 -12.57 -8.37 -29.73
N GLY A 683 -12.50 -9.70 -29.64
CA GLY A 683 -12.16 -10.60 -30.76
C GLY A 683 -10.71 -10.53 -31.24
N GLN A 684 -9.78 -10.16 -30.34
CA GLN A 684 -8.35 -10.08 -30.67
C GLN A 684 -7.63 -11.44 -30.52
N ILE A 685 -8.14 -12.32 -29.67
CA ILE A 685 -7.59 -13.66 -29.43
C ILE A 685 -8.72 -14.70 -29.49
N GLU A 686 -8.37 -15.94 -29.84
CA GLU A 686 -9.33 -17.05 -29.93
C GLU A 686 -9.47 -17.80 -28.60
N ASP A 687 -8.35 -18.08 -27.95
CA ASP A 687 -8.30 -18.81 -26.68
C ASP A 687 -6.98 -18.51 -25.96
N PHE A 688 -6.93 -18.75 -24.65
CA PHE A 688 -5.67 -18.77 -23.91
C PHE A 688 -5.67 -19.84 -22.82
N LYS A 689 -4.51 -20.47 -22.64
CA LYS A 689 -4.27 -21.51 -21.62
C LYS A 689 -3.27 -21.01 -20.58
N GLU A 690 -3.44 -21.47 -19.34
CA GLU A 690 -2.67 -21.02 -18.18
C GLU A 690 -1.86 -22.17 -17.60
N TYR A 691 -0.55 -21.98 -17.48
CA TYR A 691 0.38 -22.94 -16.87
C TYR A 691 1.26 -22.27 -15.81
N HIS A 692 0.69 -21.32 -15.07
CA HIS A 692 1.40 -20.53 -14.06
C HIS A 692 1.69 -21.34 -12.80
N THR A 693 2.67 -20.88 -12.03
CA THR A 693 2.89 -21.28 -10.63
C THR A 693 2.77 -20.05 -9.73
N GLU A 694 2.90 -20.24 -8.41
CA GLU A 694 2.96 -19.15 -7.44
C GLU A 694 4.11 -18.14 -7.72
N ALA A 695 5.18 -18.60 -8.36
CA ALA A 695 6.39 -17.82 -8.61
C ALA A 695 6.55 -17.39 -10.08
N SER A 696 5.96 -18.11 -11.03
CA SER A 696 6.21 -17.90 -12.46
C SER A 696 4.94 -17.77 -13.29
N VAL A 697 4.99 -16.93 -14.31
CA VAL A 697 3.89 -16.72 -15.26
C VAL A 697 4.17 -17.48 -16.54
N HIS A 698 3.10 -18.02 -17.14
CA HIS A 698 3.15 -18.77 -18.40
C HIS A 698 1.76 -18.87 -19.03
N PHE A 699 1.43 -17.93 -19.92
CA PHE A 699 0.21 -17.99 -20.75
C PHE A 699 0.57 -18.50 -22.14
N VAL A 700 -0.29 -19.36 -22.70
CA VAL A 700 -0.23 -19.77 -24.10
C VAL A 700 -1.47 -19.21 -24.79
N VAL A 701 -1.29 -18.21 -25.63
CA VAL A 701 -2.37 -17.52 -26.34
C VAL A 701 -2.48 -18.07 -27.76
N THR A 702 -3.71 -18.40 -28.15
CA THR A 702 -4.06 -18.87 -29.49
C THR A 702 -4.71 -17.73 -30.27
N VAL A 703 -4.20 -17.46 -31.46
CA VAL A 703 -4.69 -16.41 -32.37
C VAL A 703 -4.82 -16.98 -33.78
N THR A 704 -5.70 -16.41 -34.60
CA THR A 704 -5.73 -16.67 -36.04
C THR A 704 -4.52 -16.03 -36.74
N GLU A 705 -4.18 -16.50 -37.95
CA GLU A 705 -3.07 -15.92 -38.71
C GLU A 705 -3.30 -14.42 -39.05
N ALA A 706 -4.56 -14.03 -39.27
CA ALA A 706 -4.92 -12.64 -39.50
C ALA A 706 -4.74 -11.77 -38.24
N GLN A 707 -5.14 -12.26 -37.07
CA GLN A 707 -4.89 -11.60 -35.78
C GLN A 707 -3.38 -11.54 -35.48
N MET A 708 -2.63 -12.62 -35.74
CA MET A 708 -1.18 -12.65 -35.57
C MET A 708 -0.50 -11.55 -36.39
N ALA A 709 -0.84 -11.42 -37.68
CA ALA A 709 -0.29 -10.37 -38.54
C ALA A 709 -0.64 -8.96 -38.03
N ALA A 710 -1.86 -8.76 -37.52
CA ALA A 710 -2.26 -7.49 -36.91
C ALA A 710 -1.47 -7.19 -35.62
N HIS A 711 -1.24 -8.19 -34.77
CA HIS A 711 -0.44 -8.06 -33.56
C HIS A 711 1.05 -7.83 -33.84
N GLU A 712 1.59 -8.44 -34.89
CA GLU A 712 2.96 -8.20 -35.35
C GLU A 712 3.11 -6.80 -35.95
N TYR A 713 2.11 -6.31 -36.69
CA TYR A 713 2.10 -4.95 -37.24
C TYR A 713 2.12 -3.87 -36.14
N ILE A 714 1.35 -4.08 -35.07
CA ILE A 714 1.34 -3.18 -33.90
C ILE A 714 2.58 -3.38 -33.01
N GLY A 715 3.14 -4.59 -33.01
CA GLY A 715 4.18 -5.05 -32.11
C GLY A 715 3.61 -5.82 -30.91
N LEU A 716 4.10 -7.05 -30.71
CA LEU A 716 3.58 -8.00 -29.72
C LEU A 716 3.56 -7.41 -28.29
N LEU A 717 4.63 -6.74 -27.87
CA LEU A 717 4.73 -6.14 -26.54
C LEU A 717 3.69 -5.04 -26.30
N GLN A 718 3.42 -4.22 -27.32
CA GLN A 718 2.44 -3.14 -27.24
C GLN A 718 1.02 -3.70 -27.27
N SER A 719 0.77 -4.66 -28.16
CA SER A 719 -0.54 -5.27 -28.29
C SER A 719 -0.99 -5.98 -27.02
N PHE A 720 -0.12 -6.78 -26.40
CA PHE A 720 -0.42 -7.50 -25.16
C PHE A 720 -0.17 -6.67 -23.91
N ARG A 721 0.09 -5.36 -24.03
CA ARG A 721 0.36 -4.46 -22.89
C ARG A 721 1.45 -4.99 -21.97
N LEU A 722 2.50 -5.60 -22.53
CA LEU A 722 3.66 -6.15 -21.81
C LEU A 722 4.79 -5.13 -21.63
N ARG A 723 4.52 -3.85 -21.87
CA ARG A 723 5.39 -2.73 -21.48
C ARG A 723 4.77 -2.01 -20.27
N GLY A 724 5.58 -1.80 -19.24
CA GLY A 724 5.32 -0.93 -18.09
C GLY A 724 6.36 0.18 -18.04
N SER A 725 6.17 1.15 -17.15
CA SER A 725 7.11 2.26 -16.96
C SER A 725 7.31 2.50 -15.47
N ILE A 726 8.56 2.70 -15.06
CA ILE A 726 8.98 3.10 -13.73
C ILE A 726 9.57 4.50 -13.84
N SER A 727 9.05 5.44 -13.06
CA SER A 727 9.59 6.81 -12.97
C SER A 727 10.62 6.89 -11.84
N THR A 728 11.73 7.57 -12.09
CA THR A 728 12.79 7.85 -11.08
C THR A 728 12.87 9.34 -10.72
N ASN A 729 11.88 10.15 -11.12
CA ASN A 729 11.88 11.60 -10.90
C ASN A 729 11.54 12.05 -9.49
N ASN A 730 10.87 11.21 -8.71
CA ASN A 730 10.19 11.60 -7.47
C ASN A 730 10.84 10.93 -6.25
N LEU A 731 12.03 11.42 -5.91
CA LEU A 731 12.84 10.92 -4.81
C LEU A 731 12.79 11.91 -3.64
N MET A 732 11.76 11.78 -2.80
CA MET A 732 11.57 12.61 -1.61
C MET A 732 11.72 11.72 -0.38
N PHE A 733 12.72 11.98 0.46
CA PHE A 733 13.00 11.18 1.66
C PHE A 733 13.36 12.06 2.84
N PHE A 734 13.18 11.53 4.06
CA PHE A 734 13.70 12.19 5.26
C PHE A 734 15.21 11.99 5.36
N ASP A 735 15.95 13.09 5.47
CA ASP A 735 17.39 13.09 5.73
C ASP A 735 17.72 12.66 7.18
N LYS A 736 19.01 12.70 7.55
CA LYS A 736 19.48 12.37 8.90
C LYS A 736 18.88 13.26 10.00
N ASP A 737 18.52 14.49 9.65
CA ASP A 737 17.97 15.51 10.55
C ASP A 737 16.44 15.48 10.59
N GLY A 738 15.80 14.56 9.87
CA GLY A 738 14.34 14.40 9.83
C GLY A 738 13.64 15.44 8.97
N LYS A 739 14.35 16.09 8.05
CA LYS A 739 13.79 17.02 7.07
C LYS A 739 13.60 16.34 5.72
N ILE A 740 12.56 16.73 4.99
CA ILE A 740 12.29 16.16 3.67
C ILE A 740 13.19 16.84 2.65
N LYS A 741 14.02 16.04 1.99
CA LYS A 741 14.93 16.48 0.93
C LYS A 741 14.57 15.81 -0.39
N ARG A 742 14.69 16.57 -1.48
CA ARG A 742 14.60 16.03 -2.84
C ARG A 742 15.98 15.55 -3.27
N TYR A 743 16.06 14.30 -3.71
CA TYR A 743 17.25 13.70 -4.30
C TYR A 743 17.14 13.73 -5.83
N GLN A 744 18.26 13.95 -6.51
CA GLN A 744 18.28 14.00 -7.98
C GLN A 744 18.36 12.60 -8.59
N ASP A 745 19.17 11.73 -7.97
CA ASP A 745 19.45 10.38 -8.42
C ASP A 745 19.74 9.44 -7.23
N GLU A 746 19.91 8.15 -7.53
CA GLU A 746 20.26 7.13 -6.54
C GLU A 746 21.69 7.26 -6.01
N ARG A 747 22.59 7.94 -6.72
CA ARG A 747 23.99 8.13 -6.32
C ARG A 747 24.08 9.08 -5.13
N GLN A 748 23.34 10.17 -5.17
CA GLN A 748 23.25 11.13 -4.06
C GLN A 748 22.73 10.45 -2.78
N ILE A 749 21.77 9.53 -2.91
CA ILE A 749 21.26 8.73 -1.78
C ILE A 749 22.36 7.83 -1.22
N LEU A 750 23.12 7.16 -2.09
CA LEU A 750 24.19 6.25 -1.69
C LEU A 750 25.36 6.99 -1.01
N GLU A 751 25.77 8.15 -1.54
CA GLU A 751 26.83 8.98 -0.98
C GLU A 751 26.46 9.52 0.41
N GLU A 752 25.28 10.12 0.55
CA GLU A 752 24.81 10.65 1.84
C GLU A 752 24.70 9.54 2.90
N PHE A 753 24.21 8.36 2.50
CA PHE A 753 24.20 7.19 3.37
C PHE A 753 25.61 6.74 3.75
N ALA A 754 26.53 6.69 2.78
CA ALA A 754 27.86 6.15 2.99
C ALA A 754 28.71 7.03 3.92
N GLU A 755 28.61 8.35 3.78
CA GLU A 755 29.23 9.32 4.69
C GLU A 755 28.76 9.10 6.14
N LEU A 756 27.44 9.02 6.34
CA LEU A 756 26.87 8.80 7.66
C LEU A 756 27.26 7.43 8.23
N ARG A 757 27.26 6.38 7.40
CA ARG A 757 27.65 5.03 7.83
C ARG A 757 29.10 4.97 8.27
N LEU A 758 30.01 5.64 7.56
CA LEU A 758 31.42 5.70 7.92
C LEU A 758 31.63 6.41 9.27
N GLU A 759 30.89 7.50 9.54
CA GLU A 759 30.88 8.15 10.85
C GLU A 759 30.45 7.17 11.96
N TYR A 760 29.44 6.34 11.69
CA TYR A 760 28.99 5.31 12.62
C TYR A 760 30.01 4.19 12.84
N TYR A 761 30.82 3.83 11.84
CA TYR A 761 31.95 2.90 12.05
C TYR A 761 33.03 3.50 12.96
N HIS A 762 33.29 4.80 12.87
CA HIS A 762 34.19 5.47 13.82
C HIS A 762 33.64 5.39 15.25
N LYS A 763 32.33 5.67 15.43
CA LYS A 763 31.64 5.52 16.73
C LYS A 763 31.65 4.08 17.23
N ARG A 764 31.40 3.10 16.35
CA ARG A 764 31.45 1.66 16.66
C ARG A 764 32.83 1.22 17.09
N LYS A 765 33.88 1.56 16.34
CA LYS A 765 35.27 1.26 16.72
C LYS A 765 35.59 1.85 18.09
N ALA A 766 35.27 3.13 18.32
CA ALA A 766 35.50 3.79 19.60
C ALA A 766 34.77 3.09 20.77
N ASN A 767 33.52 2.68 20.57
CA ASN A 767 32.74 1.96 21.58
C ASN A 767 33.26 0.54 21.85
N LEU A 768 33.67 -0.18 20.80
CA LEU A 768 34.27 -1.51 20.92
C LEU A 768 35.62 -1.45 21.65
N VAL A 769 36.49 -0.51 21.27
CA VAL A 769 37.76 -0.24 21.96
C VAL A 769 37.52 0.10 23.43
N LYS A 770 36.55 0.98 23.72
CA LYS A 770 36.15 1.31 25.10
C LYS A 770 35.71 0.08 25.87
N THR A 771 34.85 -0.76 25.29
CA THR A 771 34.32 -1.97 25.92
C THR A 771 35.42 -2.99 26.19
N LEU A 772 36.30 -3.25 25.22
CA LEU A 772 37.43 -4.18 25.37
C LEU A 772 38.42 -3.67 26.43
N ARG A 773 38.72 -2.36 26.46
CA ARG A 773 39.55 -1.75 27.52
C ARG A 773 38.93 -1.94 28.91
N GLN A 774 37.63 -1.74 29.05
CA GLN A 774 36.90 -1.96 30.31
C GLN A 774 36.93 -3.43 30.73
N GLN A 775 36.71 -4.36 29.80
CA GLN A 775 36.78 -5.80 30.08
C GLN A 775 38.20 -6.23 30.49
N ALA A 776 39.23 -5.76 29.79
CA ALA A 776 40.63 -6.01 30.14
C ALA A 776 40.96 -5.44 31.53
N GLU A 777 40.48 -4.24 31.87
CA GLU A 777 40.69 -3.64 33.19
C GLU A 777 40.00 -4.44 34.31
N ILE A 778 38.78 -4.93 34.08
CA ILE A 778 38.06 -5.81 35.02
C ILE A 778 38.82 -7.13 35.22
N LEU A 779 39.27 -7.77 34.14
CA LEU A 779 40.04 -9.02 34.22
C LEU A 779 41.37 -8.83 34.94
N ARG A 780 42.08 -7.72 34.66
CA ARG A 780 43.32 -7.35 35.32
C ARG A 780 43.11 -7.14 36.82
N ALA A 781 42.03 -6.45 37.20
CA ALA A 781 41.67 -6.26 38.60
C ALA A 781 41.29 -7.59 39.30
N LYS A 782 40.55 -8.48 38.62
CA LYS A 782 40.21 -9.81 39.16
C LYS A 782 41.46 -10.67 39.37
N ALA A 783 42.35 -10.75 38.39
CA ALA A 783 43.60 -11.51 38.49
C ALA A 783 44.46 -10.97 39.63
N ARG A 784 44.62 -9.64 39.71
CA ARG A 784 45.36 -8.97 40.78
C ARG A 784 44.75 -9.22 42.17
N PHE A 785 43.43 -9.16 42.30
CA PHE A 785 42.76 -9.42 43.57
C PHE A 785 43.00 -10.84 44.06
N VAL A 786 42.79 -11.85 43.20
CA VAL A 786 43.01 -13.25 43.59
C VAL A 786 44.47 -13.49 43.97
N GLN A 787 45.41 -12.90 43.22
CA GLN A 787 46.83 -12.97 43.53
C GLN A 787 47.19 -12.31 44.87
N GLU A 788 46.67 -11.10 45.15
CA GLU A 788 46.91 -10.42 46.44
C GLU A 788 46.28 -11.15 47.64
N VAL A 789 45.17 -11.88 47.43
CA VAL A 789 44.56 -12.73 48.46
C VAL A 789 45.39 -13.99 48.71
N MET A 790 45.93 -14.61 47.66
CA MET A 790 46.82 -15.77 47.77
C MET A 790 48.16 -15.42 48.43
N ASP A 791 48.72 -14.26 48.10
CA ASP A 791 49.97 -13.73 48.67
C ASP A 791 49.81 -13.24 50.14
N GLU A 792 48.62 -13.40 50.74
CA GLU A 792 48.24 -12.86 52.05
C GLU A 792 48.38 -11.33 52.22
N LYS A 793 48.57 -10.59 51.12
CA LYS A 793 48.62 -9.12 51.10
C LYS A 793 47.25 -8.50 51.41
N LEU A 794 46.18 -9.16 50.98
CA LEU A 794 44.80 -8.76 51.25
C LEU A 794 44.07 -9.82 52.09
N LYS A 795 43.82 -9.52 53.36
CA LYS A 795 43.13 -10.45 54.28
C LYS A 795 41.61 -10.30 54.18
N VAL A 796 40.96 -11.23 53.46
CA VAL A 796 39.50 -11.22 53.26
C VAL A 796 38.74 -11.96 54.38
N LYS A 797 39.40 -12.90 55.06
CA LYS A 797 38.78 -13.75 56.11
C LYS A 797 38.52 -12.97 57.40
N ASN A 798 37.31 -13.10 57.95
CA ASN A 798 36.90 -12.57 59.27
C ASN A 798 37.06 -11.04 59.43
N ARG A 799 36.75 -10.28 58.38
CA ARG A 799 36.79 -8.81 58.36
C ARG A 799 35.41 -8.24 58.05
N LYS A 800 35.07 -7.08 58.62
CA LYS A 800 33.82 -6.37 58.31
C LYS A 800 33.86 -5.83 56.87
N LYS A 801 32.70 -5.83 56.19
CA LYS A 801 32.57 -5.38 54.78
C LYS A 801 33.09 -3.95 54.58
N ASP A 802 32.81 -3.04 55.50
CA ASP A 802 33.24 -1.64 55.40
C ASP A 802 34.77 -1.48 55.46
N VAL A 803 35.43 -2.32 56.26
CA VAL A 803 36.90 -2.35 56.36
C VAL A 803 37.52 -2.93 55.10
N LEU A 804 36.91 -3.96 54.50
CA LEU A 804 37.36 -4.52 53.22
C LEU A 804 37.25 -3.50 52.08
N ILE A 805 36.18 -2.71 52.06
CA ILE A 805 36.02 -1.63 51.10
C ILE A 805 37.13 -0.57 51.25
N GLU A 806 37.49 -0.24 52.49
CA GLU A 806 38.58 0.70 52.76
C GLU A 806 39.95 0.13 52.37
N ASP A 807 40.20 -1.17 52.64
CA ASP A 807 41.41 -1.88 52.25
C ASP A 807 41.55 -1.94 50.71
N LEU A 808 40.45 -2.23 49.98
CA LEU A 808 40.42 -2.21 48.52
C LEU A 808 40.71 -0.82 47.94
N ARG A 809 40.18 0.23 48.57
CA ARG A 809 40.47 1.62 48.19
C ARG A 809 41.95 1.97 48.44
N LYS A 810 42.53 1.53 49.56
CA LYS A 810 43.97 1.73 49.86
C LYS A 810 44.88 1.01 48.88
N HIS A 811 44.48 -0.17 48.42
CA HIS A 811 45.20 -0.95 47.41
C HIS A 811 44.99 -0.41 45.97
N GLY A 812 44.15 0.62 45.80
CA GLY A 812 43.93 1.27 44.50
C GLY A 812 43.08 0.45 43.52
N PHE A 813 42.22 -0.45 44.01
CA PHE A 813 41.22 -1.10 43.16
C PHE A 813 40.14 -0.08 42.81
N LYS A 814 39.88 0.08 41.52
CA LYS A 814 38.80 0.94 41.04
C LYS A 814 37.44 0.30 41.29
N THR A 815 36.43 1.13 41.51
CA THR A 815 35.04 0.65 41.57
C THR A 815 34.54 0.28 40.18
N LEU A 816 33.49 -0.53 40.10
CA LEU A 816 32.91 -0.85 38.82
C LEU A 816 32.40 0.40 38.08
N ARG A 817 31.82 1.37 38.81
CA ARG A 817 31.40 2.66 38.24
C ARG A 817 32.57 3.48 37.69
N GLU A 818 33.74 3.46 38.34
CA GLU A 818 34.93 4.16 37.85
C GLU A 818 35.48 3.52 36.57
N ILE A 819 35.40 2.19 36.44
CA ILE A 819 35.84 1.48 35.23
C ILE A 819 34.83 1.68 34.10
N THR A 820 33.53 1.53 34.39
CA THR A 820 32.49 1.58 33.36
C THR A 820 32.00 3.00 33.04
N GLY A 821 32.38 3.99 33.84
CA GLY A 821 31.87 5.37 33.74
C GLY A 821 30.38 5.49 34.12
N GLY A 822 29.86 4.54 34.91
CA GLY A 822 28.44 4.48 35.26
C GLY A 822 27.55 3.73 34.26
N ALA A 823 28.11 3.13 33.20
CA ALA A 823 27.38 2.25 32.30
C ALA A 823 27.15 0.86 32.93
N ASP A 824 25.95 0.29 32.73
CA ASP A 824 25.64 -1.09 33.10
C ASP A 824 26.33 -2.03 32.11
N VAL A 825 27.43 -2.65 32.55
CA VAL A 825 28.15 -3.65 31.77
C VAL A 825 27.70 -5.03 32.26
N ASP A 826 27.25 -5.88 31.36
CA ASP A 826 26.94 -7.27 31.68
C ASP A 826 28.26 -7.99 31.98
N ILE A 827 28.48 -8.31 33.26
CA ILE A 827 29.68 -9.00 33.73
C ILE A 827 29.24 -10.37 34.21
N ASP A 828 29.80 -11.42 33.59
CA ASP A 828 29.57 -12.80 33.97
C ASP A 828 29.70 -12.98 35.50
N GLY A 829 28.57 -13.33 36.13
CA GLY A 829 28.48 -13.65 37.55
C GLY A 829 27.97 -12.54 38.49
N LEU A 830 27.53 -11.37 38.01
CA LEU A 830 26.87 -10.34 38.85
C LEU A 830 25.36 -10.18 38.55
N PRO A 831 24.50 -10.04 39.58
CA PRO A 831 23.10 -9.69 39.37
C PRO A 831 22.93 -8.26 38.84
N GLN A 832 22.12 -8.09 37.79
CA GLN A 832 21.78 -6.78 37.22
C GLN A 832 21.09 -5.86 38.25
N GLY A 833 21.50 -4.59 38.29
CA GLY A 833 20.79 -3.52 39.02
C GLY A 833 21.26 -3.20 40.45
N LYS A 834 22.26 -3.91 41.00
CA LYS A 834 22.88 -3.55 42.28
C LYS A 834 24.36 -3.93 42.28
N ALA A 835 25.23 -3.07 41.73
CA ALA A 835 26.68 -3.15 41.97
C ALA A 835 27.47 -1.97 41.37
N GLY A 836 27.36 -0.78 41.96
CA GLY A 836 28.24 0.34 41.56
C GLY A 836 29.65 0.30 42.19
N GLY A 837 29.90 -0.63 43.12
CA GLY A 837 31.10 -0.68 43.96
C GLY A 837 32.09 -1.79 43.56
N TRP A 838 32.73 -2.41 44.55
CA TRP A 838 33.71 -3.50 44.37
C TRP A 838 33.09 -4.91 44.35
N GLU A 839 31.80 -5.03 44.07
CA GLU A 839 31.09 -6.32 44.10
C GLU A 839 31.59 -7.30 43.04
N TYR A 840 32.19 -6.83 41.95
CA TYR A 840 32.82 -7.69 40.95
C TYR A 840 34.08 -8.43 41.44
N LEU A 841 34.65 -7.98 42.56
CA LEU A 841 35.74 -8.64 43.27
C LEU A 841 35.22 -9.44 44.46
N LEU A 842 34.37 -8.83 45.29
CA LEU A 842 33.86 -9.44 46.54
C LEU A 842 32.79 -10.52 46.32
N GLY A 843 32.13 -10.53 45.16
CA GLY A 843 31.14 -11.54 44.78
C GLY A 843 31.72 -12.84 44.24
N MET A 844 33.06 -12.95 44.14
CA MET A 844 33.69 -14.15 43.61
C MET A 844 33.54 -15.34 44.58
N PRO A 845 33.21 -16.55 44.09
CA PRO A 845 33.07 -17.73 44.94
C PRO A 845 34.38 -18.08 45.65
N LEU A 846 34.32 -18.61 46.88
CA LEU A 846 35.52 -18.90 47.69
C LEU A 846 36.50 -19.89 47.00
N TRP A 847 35.97 -20.83 46.22
CA TRP A 847 36.75 -21.81 45.44
C TRP A 847 37.50 -21.19 44.25
N SER A 848 37.19 -19.95 43.88
CA SER A 848 37.88 -19.23 42.79
C SER A 848 39.25 -18.66 43.21
N LEU A 849 39.60 -18.76 44.49
CA LEU A 849 40.88 -18.30 45.05
C LEU A 849 41.99 -19.36 44.88
N THR A 850 42.28 -19.74 43.63
CA THR A 850 43.28 -20.76 43.28
C THR A 850 44.28 -20.26 42.24
N ALA A 851 45.48 -20.85 42.21
CA ALA A 851 46.51 -20.54 41.21
C ALA A 851 46.01 -20.81 39.78
N GLU A 852 45.25 -21.89 39.58
CA GLU A 852 44.65 -22.26 38.30
C GLU A 852 43.71 -21.16 37.79
N ARG A 853 42.92 -20.56 38.67
CA ARG A 853 42.01 -19.49 38.29
C ARG A 853 42.74 -18.18 37.96
N VAL A 854 43.84 -17.88 38.64
CA VAL A 854 44.70 -16.74 38.27
C VAL A 854 45.27 -16.94 36.87
N ALA A 855 45.78 -18.13 36.56
CA ALA A 855 46.31 -18.46 35.23
C ALA A 855 45.24 -18.35 34.14
N ASP A 856 44.02 -18.83 34.41
CA ASP A 856 42.87 -18.69 33.49
C ASP A 856 42.47 -17.22 33.28
N LEU A 857 42.38 -16.41 34.35
CA LEU A 857 42.08 -14.98 34.24
C LEU A 857 43.17 -14.21 33.48
N GLN A 858 44.44 -14.58 33.66
CA GLN A 858 45.56 -14.01 32.90
C GLN A 858 45.53 -14.42 31.43
N ALA A 859 45.13 -15.67 31.13
CA ALA A 859 44.94 -16.13 29.76
C ALA A 859 43.80 -15.35 29.08
N GLN A 860 42.66 -15.19 29.76
CA GLN A 860 41.54 -14.37 29.26
C GLN A 860 41.94 -12.90 29.05
N LEU A 861 42.71 -12.33 29.98
CA LEU A 861 43.25 -10.97 29.84
C LEU A 861 44.11 -10.86 28.57
N LYS A 862 45.05 -11.79 28.37
CA LYS A 862 45.94 -11.79 27.20
C LYS A 862 45.15 -11.90 25.90
N THR A 863 44.10 -12.73 25.86
CA THR A 863 43.21 -12.82 24.68
C THR A 863 42.50 -11.49 24.44
N LYS A 864 41.97 -10.83 25.48
CA LYS A 864 41.28 -9.54 25.34
C LYS A 864 42.22 -8.38 24.97
N GLU A 865 43.45 -8.40 25.46
CA GLU A 865 44.49 -7.43 25.08
C GLU A 865 44.90 -7.62 23.62
N ALA A 866 45.03 -8.86 23.13
CA ALA A 866 45.29 -9.14 21.72
C ALA A 866 44.13 -8.72 20.80
N GLU A 867 42.88 -8.97 21.20
CA GLU A 867 41.68 -8.47 20.48
C GLU A 867 41.66 -6.93 20.42
N LEU A 868 42.04 -6.27 21.51
CA LEU A 868 42.12 -4.81 21.59
C LEU A 868 43.20 -4.26 20.66
N GLU A 869 44.41 -4.83 20.68
CA GLU A 869 45.51 -4.41 19.81
C GLU A 869 45.14 -4.59 18.33
N GLN A 870 44.55 -5.73 17.96
CA GLN A 870 44.05 -5.96 16.61
C GLN A 870 43.01 -4.91 16.20
N LEU A 871 42.03 -4.62 17.06
CA LEU A 871 40.97 -3.65 16.77
C LEU A 871 41.52 -2.22 16.66
N GLU A 872 42.51 -1.84 17.48
CA GLU A 872 43.16 -0.53 17.41
C GLU A 872 43.89 -0.35 16.07
N CYS A 873 44.56 -1.40 15.58
CA CYS A 873 45.24 -1.42 14.29
C CYS A 873 44.30 -1.49 13.07
N THR A 874 43.08 -2.02 13.23
CA THR A 874 42.14 -2.19 12.10
C THR A 874 41.47 -0.86 11.76
N ALA A 875 41.50 -0.43 10.50
CA ALA A 875 40.85 0.82 10.11
C ALA A 875 39.30 0.70 10.12
N PRO A 876 38.54 1.77 10.42
CA PRO A 876 37.07 1.74 10.33
C PRO A 876 36.54 1.28 8.97
N GLU A 877 37.23 1.63 7.89
CA GLU A 877 36.94 1.23 6.51
C GLU A 877 37.09 -0.28 6.32
N GLU A 878 38.12 -0.89 6.91
CA GLU A 878 38.37 -2.34 6.87
C GLU A 878 37.30 -3.11 7.65
N LEU A 879 36.83 -2.57 8.79
CA LEU A 879 35.71 -3.15 9.54
C LEU A 879 34.44 -3.17 8.68
N TRP A 880 34.20 -2.10 7.91
CA TRP A 880 33.06 -2.05 7.02
C TRP A 880 33.21 -3.03 5.85
N ASP A 881 34.38 -3.08 5.21
CA ASP A 881 34.62 -4.00 4.09
C ASP A 881 34.42 -5.48 4.50
N ALA A 882 34.86 -5.84 5.72
CA ALA A 882 34.63 -7.17 6.29
C ALA A 882 33.13 -7.48 6.51
N ASP A 883 32.36 -6.52 7.03
CA ASP A 883 30.90 -6.66 7.19
C ASP A 883 30.20 -6.80 5.82
N LEU A 884 30.66 -6.07 4.79
CA LEU A 884 30.15 -6.19 3.41
C LEU A 884 30.42 -7.58 2.82
N ASP A 885 31.61 -8.14 3.05
CA ASP A 885 31.96 -9.49 2.59
C ASP A 885 31.15 -10.58 3.29
N ALA A 886 30.88 -10.43 4.59
CA ALA A 886 30.00 -11.34 5.31
C ALA A 886 28.58 -11.33 4.74
N ILE A 887 28.08 -10.17 4.31
CA ILE A 887 26.76 -10.05 3.67
C ILE A 887 26.75 -10.66 2.27
N LEU A 888 27.79 -10.43 1.46
CA LEU A 888 27.94 -11.06 0.15
C LEU A 888 27.95 -12.60 0.24
N ALA A 889 28.61 -13.14 1.26
CA ALA A 889 28.64 -14.58 1.53
C ALA A 889 27.24 -15.12 1.88
N GLU A 890 26.49 -14.44 2.77
CA GLU A 890 25.12 -14.88 3.12
C GLU A 890 24.14 -14.70 1.96
N LEU A 891 24.25 -13.63 1.16
CA LEU A 891 23.43 -13.44 -0.06
C LEU A 891 23.61 -14.63 -1.03
N SER A 892 24.86 -15.05 -1.24
CA SER A 892 25.18 -16.22 -2.08
C SER A 892 24.57 -17.51 -1.53
N GLN A 893 24.54 -17.67 -0.19
CA GLN A 893 23.87 -18.81 0.45
C GLN A 893 22.35 -18.76 0.26
N LEU A 894 21.72 -17.59 0.39
CA LEU A 894 20.29 -17.40 0.17
C LEU A 894 19.90 -17.74 -1.27
N GLU A 895 20.62 -17.23 -2.26
CA GLU A 895 20.41 -17.56 -3.68
C GLU A 895 20.51 -19.07 -3.93
N THR A 896 21.47 -19.74 -3.28
CA THR A 896 21.66 -21.19 -3.39
C THR A 896 20.47 -21.94 -2.79
N ARG A 897 20.00 -21.55 -1.59
CA ARG A 897 18.81 -22.15 -0.97
C ARG A 897 17.57 -22.02 -1.85
N VAL A 898 17.37 -20.86 -2.47
CA VAL A 898 16.26 -20.61 -3.40
C VAL A 898 16.36 -21.49 -4.66
N LYS A 899 17.55 -21.60 -5.27
CA LYS A 899 17.78 -22.44 -6.44
C LYS A 899 17.54 -23.93 -6.14
N VAL A 900 18.01 -24.41 -4.98
CA VAL A 900 17.80 -25.79 -4.54
C VAL A 900 16.32 -26.07 -4.35
N ALA A 901 15.60 -25.22 -3.61
CA ALA A 901 14.16 -25.38 -3.39
C ALA A 901 13.37 -25.43 -4.72
N ALA A 902 13.68 -24.51 -5.65
CA ALA A 902 13.05 -24.50 -6.97
C ALA A 902 13.37 -25.76 -7.80
N SER A 903 14.57 -26.32 -7.66
CA SER A 903 14.96 -27.55 -8.35
C SER A 903 14.24 -28.79 -7.80
N GLU A 904 14.09 -28.89 -6.48
CA GLU A 904 13.36 -29.96 -5.80
C GLU A 904 11.89 -29.95 -6.18
N GLU A 905 11.28 -28.76 -6.24
CA GLU A 905 9.89 -28.59 -6.66
C GLU A 905 9.67 -29.04 -8.11
N ARG A 906 10.56 -28.66 -9.04
CA ARG A 906 10.51 -29.13 -10.44
C ARG A 906 10.63 -30.64 -10.54
N ILE A 907 11.49 -31.26 -9.73
CA ILE A 907 11.64 -32.73 -9.69
C ILE A 907 10.35 -33.38 -9.16
N ALA A 908 9.75 -32.81 -8.10
CA ALA A 908 8.49 -33.30 -7.56
C ALA A 908 7.34 -33.21 -8.57
N GLN A 909 7.22 -32.09 -9.29
CA GLN A 909 6.23 -31.90 -10.36
C GLN A 909 6.44 -32.92 -11.50
N LYS A 910 7.68 -33.13 -11.95
CA LYS A 910 8.00 -34.15 -12.96
C LYS A 910 7.62 -35.57 -12.52
N ARG A 911 7.92 -35.92 -11.27
CA ARG A 911 7.54 -37.23 -10.69
C ARG A 911 6.03 -37.39 -10.60
N ALA A 912 5.30 -36.35 -10.20
CA ALA A 912 3.84 -36.36 -10.15
C ALA A 912 3.22 -36.52 -11.55
N ALA A 913 3.72 -35.79 -12.55
CA ALA A 913 3.28 -35.90 -13.94
C ALA A 913 3.56 -37.30 -14.52
N GLN A 914 4.74 -37.87 -14.25
CA GLN A 914 5.08 -39.24 -14.64
C GLN A 914 4.17 -40.29 -13.97
N GLY A 915 3.88 -40.12 -12.67
CA GLY A 915 2.95 -41.00 -11.95
C GLY A 915 1.52 -40.93 -12.51
N LEU A 916 1.05 -39.72 -12.86
CA LEU A 916 -0.25 -39.52 -13.49
C LEU A 916 -0.30 -40.16 -14.88
N ALA A 917 0.72 -39.94 -15.72
CA ALA A 917 0.84 -40.55 -17.04
C ALA A 917 0.88 -42.09 -16.97
N GLN A 918 1.59 -42.65 -15.99
CA GLN A 918 1.61 -44.10 -15.75
C GLN A 918 0.25 -44.63 -15.27
N SER A 919 -0.49 -43.87 -14.45
CA SER A 919 -1.83 -44.26 -14.00
C SER A 919 -2.86 -44.25 -15.15
N LEU A 920 -2.80 -43.24 -16.01
CA LEU A 920 -3.63 -43.14 -17.22
C LEU A 920 -3.29 -44.23 -18.24
N ALA A 921 -2.01 -44.55 -18.42
CA ALA A 921 -1.57 -45.68 -19.25
C ALA A 921 -1.96 -47.05 -18.67
N LYS A 922 -2.13 -47.16 -17.34
CA LYS A 922 -2.63 -48.37 -16.68
C LYS A 922 -4.13 -48.53 -16.85
N HIS A 923 -4.89 -47.43 -16.77
CA HIS A 923 -6.33 -47.42 -17.04
C HIS A 923 -6.68 -47.66 -18.51
N SER A 924 -5.84 -47.22 -19.47
CA SER A 924 -6.04 -47.57 -20.88
C SER A 924 -5.73 -49.04 -21.20
N ARG A 925 -4.87 -49.70 -20.41
CA ARG A 925 -4.54 -51.13 -20.55
C ARG A 925 -5.52 -52.09 -19.87
N THR A 926 -6.40 -51.63 -18.98
CA THR A 926 -7.41 -52.47 -18.30
C THR A 926 -8.80 -52.39 -18.94
N GLY A 927 -8.96 -51.67 -20.06
CA GLY A 927 -10.21 -51.56 -20.81
C GLY A 927 -10.44 -52.68 -21.83
N SER A 928 -10.22 -53.94 -21.47
CA SER A 928 -10.75 -55.09 -22.23
C SER A 928 -10.78 -56.37 -21.37
N ALA A 929 -11.86 -56.56 -20.62
CA ALA A 929 -12.53 -57.86 -20.37
C ALA A 929 -13.38 -57.83 -19.09
N SER A 930 -14.51 -58.53 -19.17
CA SER A 930 -15.48 -58.93 -18.14
C SER A 930 -16.57 -57.93 -17.78
N GLY A 931 -17.80 -58.33 -18.12
CA GLY A 931 -19.05 -57.62 -17.85
C GLY A 931 -19.77 -58.08 -16.59
N GLY A 932 -20.81 -57.33 -16.23
CA GLY A 932 -21.80 -57.72 -15.23
C GLY A 932 -22.61 -56.54 -14.70
N GLY A 933 -23.88 -56.44 -15.13
CA GLY A 933 -24.98 -55.85 -14.35
C GLY A 933 -25.24 -54.34 -14.47
N LEU A 934 -26.24 -53.97 -15.29
CA LEU A 934 -27.00 -52.71 -15.19
C LEU A 934 -28.06 -52.80 -14.06
N PRO A 935 -28.61 -51.67 -13.61
CA PRO A 935 -29.94 -51.32 -14.10
C PRO A 935 -30.12 -49.85 -14.53
N SER A 936 -30.56 -49.73 -15.79
CA SER A 936 -31.62 -48.89 -16.37
C SER A 936 -31.94 -47.46 -15.88
N GLY A 937 -31.96 -46.53 -16.84
CA GLY A 937 -32.68 -45.24 -16.75
C GLY A 937 -32.63 -44.31 -17.98
N ALA A 938 -33.12 -44.77 -19.15
CA ALA A 938 -33.74 -43.97 -20.25
C ALA A 938 -32.89 -42.99 -21.17
N PRO A 939 -33.32 -42.71 -22.43
CA PRO A 939 -32.47 -42.63 -23.66
C PRO A 939 -32.57 -41.30 -24.49
N PRO A 940 -32.33 -41.21 -25.83
CA PRO A 940 -31.04 -41.05 -26.55
C PRO A 940 -31.00 -39.90 -27.62
N ALA A 941 -29.83 -39.59 -28.22
CA ALA A 941 -29.72 -39.04 -29.61
C ALA A 941 -28.30 -39.15 -30.25
N THR A 942 -28.20 -40.07 -31.22
CA THR A 942 -27.38 -40.23 -32.45
C THR A 942 -26.15 -39.33 -32.82
N GLY A 943 -25.02 -40.00 -33.15
CA GLY A 943 -24.28 -39.80 -34.43
C GLY A 943 -22.81 -39.33 -34.41
N ALA A 944 -21.81 -40.23 -34.35
CA ALA A 944 -20.40 -39.98 -34.76
C ALA A 944 -19.63 -41.32 -34.98
N PRO A 945 -18.64 -41.40 -35.91
CA PRO A 945 -17.96 -42.65 -36.25
C PRO A 945 -17.01 -43.14 -35.16
N SER A 946 -16.78 -44.45 -35.09
CA SER A 946 -16.04 -45.13 -34.03
C SER A 946 -14.54 -44.80 -34.02
N GLY A 947 -13.98 -44.59 -32.82
CA GLY A 947 -12.61 -44.14 -32.59
C GLY A 947 -11.48 -45.05 -33.08
N GLN A 948 -11.79 -46.26 -33.56
CA GLN A 948 -10.79 -47.13 -34.18
C GLN A 948 -10.32 -46.60 -35.55
N VAL A 949 -11.21 -45.98 -36.33
CA VAL A 949 -10.85 -45.43 -37.65
C VAL A 949 -9.99 -44.17 -37.51
N LEU A 950 -10.22 -43.37 -36.46
CA LEU A 950 -9.45 -42.16 -36.16
C LEU A 950 -8.02 -42.49 -35.69
N ALA A 951 -7.85 -43.54 -34.89
CA ALA A 951 -6.55 -43.99 -34.41
C ALA A 951 -5.67 -44.58 -35.52
N GLU A 952 -6.27 -45.29 -36.49
CA GLU A 952 -5.53 -45.82 -37.65
C GLU A 952 -5.12 -44.71 -38.63
N MET A 953 -5.95 -43.69 -38.83
CA MET A 953 -5.57 -42.51 -39.61
C MET A 953 -4.41 -41.73 -38.97
N GLN A 954 -4.46 -41.53 -37.64
CA GLN A 954 -3.39 -40.84 -36.90
C GLN A 954 -2.06 -41.62 -36.91
N ALA A 955 -2.11 -42.95 -36.82
CA ALA A 955 -0.91 -43.79 -36.89
C ALA A 955 -0.27 -43.81 -38.28
N ARG A 956 -1.08 -43.68 -39.36
CA ARG A 956 -0.57 -43.51 -40.73
C ARG A 956 0.09 -42.15 -40.92
N GLN A 957 -0.54 -41.10 -40.39
CA GLN A 957 -0.05 -39.73 -40.51
C GLN A 957 1.29 -39.54 -39.79
N LEU A 958 1.46 -40.15 -38.60
CA LEU A 958 2.70 -40.12 -37.83
C LEU A 958 3.86 -40.86 -38.53
N LYS A 959 3.58 -41.97 -39.22
CA LYS A 959 4.59 -42.69 -40.01
C LYS A 959 5.04 -41.92 -41.24
N GLN A 960 4.14 -41.11 -41.82
CA GLN A 960 4.44 -40.25 -42.96
C GLN A 960 5.32 -39.06 -42.53
N THR A 961 5.07 -38.48 -41.35
CA THR A 961 5.87 -37.35 -40.81
C THR A 961 7.29 -37.76 -40.42
N VAL A 962 7.48 -39.00 -39.94
CA VAL A 962 8.81 -39.54 -39.58
C VAL A 962 9.66 -39.84 -40.82
N ALA A 963 9.03 -40.14 -41.97
CA ALA A 963 9.74 -40.35 -43.22
C ALA A 963 10.17 -39.04 -43.92
N GLU A 964 9.45 -37.94 -43.67
CA GLU A 964 9.73 -36.62 -44.27
C GLU A 964 10.82 -35.82 -43.54
N PHE A 965 11.11 -36.11 -42.26
CA PHE A 965 12.13 -35.38 -41.47
C PHE A 965 13.00 -36.31 -40.61
N PRO A 966 14.06 -36.94 -41.17
CA PRO A 966 14.98 -37.76 -40.38
C PRO A 966 15.86 -36.87 -39.48
N GLY A 967 15.88 -37.15 -38.17
CA GLY A 967 16.79 -36.50 -37.20
C GLY A 967 16.15 -35.56 -36.17
N LEU A 968 14.86 -35.24 -36.27
CA LEU A 968 14.20 -34.29 -35.34
C LEU A 968 13.92 -34.86 -33.93
N PHE A 969 14.16 -36.16 -33.69
CA PHE A 969 13.86 -36.84 -32.43
C PHE A 969 14.96 -37.80 -31.94
N ASP A 970 16.18 -37.70 -32.47
CA ASP A 970 17.29 -38.60 -32.09
C ASP A 970 17.78 -38.40 -30.64
N ASP A 971 17.45 -37.26 -30.02
CA ASP A 971 17.79 -36.98 -28.61
C ASP A 971 16.88 -37.72 -27.59
N LEU A 972 15.86 -38.46 -28.06
CA LEU A 972 14.93 -39.21 -27.21
C LEU A 972 15.27 -40.71 -27.09
N LEU A 973 16.44 -41.15 -27.53
CA LEU A 973 16.95 -42.50 -27.26
C LEU A 973 18.03 -42.49 -26.17
N PRO A 974 17.95 -43.35 -25.15
CA PRO A 974 18.91 -43.37 -24.05
C PRO A 974 20.30 -43.87 -24.52
N VAL A 975 21.33 -43.06 -24.26
CA VAL A 975 22.74 -43.40 -24.48
C VAL A 975 23.15 -44.56 -23.55
N LYS A 976 23.57 -45.69 -24.12
CA LYS A 976 24.20 -46.79 -23.38
C LYS A 976 25.68 -46.47 -23.17
N SER A 977 26.11 -46.36 -21.92
CA SER A 977 27.52 -46.30 -21.54
C SER A 977 28.23 -47.64 -21.80
N ALA A 978 29.41 -47.60 -22.42
CA ALA A 978 30.27 -48.76 -22.62
C ALA A 978 30.96 -49.21 -21.30
N PRO A 979 31.19 -50.51 -21.08
CA PRO A 979 31.93 -51.01 -19.92
C PRO A 979 33.45 -51.04 -20.18
N PRO A 980 34.30 -50.96 -19.13
CA PRO A 980 35.75 -51.09 -19.26
C PRO A 980 36.19 -52.55 -19.45
N PRO A 981 37.37 -52.81 -20.05
CA PRO A 981 37.81 -54.16 -20.40
C PRO A 981 38.58 -54.85 -19.26
N GLY A 982 38.32 -56.16 -19.11
CA GLY A 982 39.27 -57.16 -18.65
C GLY A 982 39.31 -57.47 -17.14
N LEU A 983 38.82 -58.66 -16.75
CA LEU A 983 39.67 -59.82 -16.41
C LEU A 983 38.80 -61.04 -16.05
N GLU A 984 39.42 -62.20 -16.13
CA GLU A 984 38.84 -63.49 -16.49
C GLU A 984 37.98 -64.18 -15.43
N LYS A 985 37.14 -65.08 -15.96
CA LYS A 985 36.39 -66.11 -15.22
C LYS A 985 37.34 -67.07 -14.52
N VAL A 986 37.03 -67.42 -13.27
CA VAL A 986 37.16 -68.80 -12.79
C VAL A 986 35.85 -69.21 -12.11
N ARG A 987 35.29 -70.31 -12.60
CA ARG A 987 34.20 -71.08 -11.98
C ARG A 987 34.79 -72.02 -10.94
N GLY A 988 34.11 -72.15 -9.81
CA GLY A 988 33.73 -73.47 -9.30
C GLY A 988 34.33 -73.93 -7.97
N ALA A 989 33.43 -74.56 -7.21
CA ALA A 989 33.60 -75.71 -6.31
C ALA A 989 33.83 -75.45 -4.80
N GLY A 990 32.92 -76.07 -4.03
CA GLY A 990 33.10 -76.63 -2.67
C GLY A 990 33.41 -75.63 -1.55
N GLU A 991 33.16 -75.88 -0.28
CA GLU A 991 32.49 -76.94 0.48
C GLU A 991 32.59 -76.44 1.94
N ASP A 992 31.61 -76.82 2.75
CA ASP A 992 31.68 -77.10 4.19
C ASP A 992 31.84 -76.02 5.29
N ASP A 993 30.98 -76.25 6.29
CA ASP A 993 31.12 -76.08 7.74
C ASP A 993 31.20 -74.65 8.33
N GLU A 994 30.60 -74.33 9.49
CA GLU A 994 29.96 -75.12 10.55
C GLU A 994 29.09 -74.15 11.38
N THR A 995 28.01 -74.69 11.96
CA THR A 995 27.38 -74.44 13.29
C THR A 995 27.60 -73.08 14.03
N ALA A 996 26.66 -72.46 14.74
CA ALA A 996 25.56 -72.97 15.57
C ALA A 996 24.52 -71.86 15.86
N THR A 997 23.27 -72.29 16.05
CA THR A 997 22.17 -71.54 16.70
C THR A 997 22.15 -71.89 18.21
N PRO A 998 21.39 -71.18 19.08
CA PRO A 998 19.94 -71.44 19.24
C PRO A 998 19.13 -70.14 19.50
N ARG A 999 17.95 -69.90 18.89
CA ARG A 999 16.60 -70.40 19.25
C ARG A 999 16.36 -70.41 20.78
N ALA A 1000 15.27 -69.88 21.34
CA ALA A 1000 13.89 -69.87 20.86
C ALA A 1000 12.97 -69.01 21.76
N LYS A 1001 11.85 -68.54 21.17
CA LYS A 1001 10.45 -68.57 21.68
C LYS A 1001 10.14 -67.92 23.06
N SER A 1002 9.05 -67.20 23.31
CA SER A 1002 7.78 -66.99 22.61
C SER A 1002 6.91 -66.06 23.47
N ALA A 1003 6.17 -65.15 22.85
CA ALA A 1003 4.78 -64.73 23.18
C ALA A 1003 4.50 -63.45 22.36
N LEU A 1004 3.84 -63.50 21.19
CA LEU A 1004 2.36 -63.37 21.06
C LEU A 1004 1.82 -62.30 22.02
N THR A 1005 1.43 -61.10 21.60
CA THR A 1005 0.33 -60.89 20.65
C THR A 1005 0.17 -59.41 20.26
N LEU A 1006 -0.23 -59.23 18.98
CA LEU A 1006 -1.22 -58.29 18.43
C LEU A 1006 -0.93 -56.78 18.32
N GLY A 1007 -0.72 -56.37 17.05
CA GLY A 1007 -1.46 -55.31 16.33
C GLY A 1007 -1.12 -53.86 16.71
N GLY A 1008 -0.73 -52.95 15.82
CA GLY A 1008 -1.14 -52.82 14.43
C GLY A 1008 -1.79 -51.44 14.22
N PHE A 1009 -0.96 -50.49 13.77
CA PHE A 1009 -1.26 -49.41 12.82
C PHE A 1009 -2.47 -48.44 12.97
N ALA A 1010 -2.09 -47.15 13.01
CA ALA A 1010 -2.59 -46.05 12.18
C ALA A 1010 -3.89 -45.27 12.52
N ARG A 1011 -3.63 -43.98 12.82
CA ARG A 1011 -4.31 -42.74 12.37
C ARG A 1011 -5.77 -42.43 12.76
N LYS A 1012 -5.92 -41.14 13.13
CA LYS A 1012 -7.03 -40.18 12.90
C LYS A 1012 -8.22 -40.22 13.88
N LYS A 1013 -8.48 -39.13 14.62
CA LYS A 1013 -9.33 -37.97 14.23
C LYS A 1013 -9.64 -37.07 15.44
N LEU A 1014 -9.95 -35.80 15.13
CA LEU A 1014 -10.59 -34.80 16.00
C LEU A 1014 -11.92 -35.31 16.59
N SER A 1015 -12.24 -34.93 17.83
CA SER A 1015 -13.40 -34.08 18.18
C SER A 1015 -13.55 -33.96 19.69
N ALA A 1016 -14.28 -32.92 20.09
CA ALA A 1016 -14.40 -32.36 21.42
C ALA A 1016 -15.43 -33.05 22.32
N VAL A 1017 -15.50 -32.51 23.55
CA VAL A 1017 -16.68 -32.40 24.45
C VAL A 1017 -16.71 -33.32 25.67
N ARG A 1018 -16.69 -32.65 26.84
CA ARG A 1018 -17.25 -32.96 28.18
C ARG A 1018 -17.14 -34.41 28.68
N ALA A 1019 -16.26 -34.69 29.63
CA ALA A 1019 -16.40 -34.43 31.07
C ALA A 1019 -17.29 -35.42 31.86
N LYS A 1020 -16.61 -36.04 32.84
CA LYS A 1020 -17.05 -36.51 34.17
C LYS A 1020 -17.77 -37.86 34.29
N ALA A 1021 -17.16 -38.74 35.11
CA ALA A 1021 -17.79 -39.29 36.32
C ALA A 1021 -16.70 -39.79 37.29
N LYS A 1022 -16.63 -39.23 38.51
CA LYS A 1022 -16.94 -39.88 39.80
C LYS A 1022 -16.02 -41.08 40.12
N ALA A 1023 -15.28 -41.07 41.22
CA ALA A 1023 -15.76 -41.23 42.61
C ALA A 1023 -14.53 -41.11 43.54
N LYS A 1024 -14.56 -40.83 44.85
CA LYS A 1024 -15.59 -40.61 45.89
C LYS A 1024 -14.82 -40.10 47.12
N GLY A 1025 -15.39 -39.15 47.85
CA GLY A 1025 -15.02 -38.81 49.23
C GLY A 1025 -16.18 -38.05 49.87
N LYS A 1026 -16.83 -38.64 50.88
CA LYS A 1026 -18.04 -38.14 51.56
C LYS A 1026 -17.67 -37.54 52.92
N ALA A 1027 -18.22 -36.37 53.27
CA ALA A 1027 -18.84 -36.00 54.56
C ALA A 1027 -19.36 -34.53 54.46
N LYS A 1028 -20.67 -34.26 54.36
CA LYS A 1028 -21.72 -34.03 55.39
C LYS A 1028 -21.65 -32.68 56.15
N ALA A 1029 -22.58 -31.77 55.84
CA ALA A 1029 -23.51 -31.02 56.74
C ALA A 1029 -24.12 -29.80 56.00
N LYS A 1030 -25.42 -29.80 55.65
CA LYS A 1030 -26.56 -29.10 56.32
C LYS A 1030 -26.33 -27.58 56.49
N GLY A 1031 -27.17 -26.64 56.02
CA GLY A 1031 -28.45 -26.70 55.31
C GLY A 1031 -29.19 -25.33 55.33
N LYS A 1032 -30.33 -25.29 54.61
CA LYS A 1032 -31.48 -24.34 54.64
C LYS A 1032 -31.29 -22.95 54.00
N ARG A 1033 -31.98 -22.70 52.87
CA ARG A 1033 -33.33 -22.09 52.69
C ARG A 1033 -33.27 -20.57 52.94
N LYS A 1034 -33.75 -19.69 52.06
CA LYS A 1034 -34.93 -19.70 51.19
C LYS A 1034 -34.60 -19.04 49.86
#